data_AF-A0A6J2WG75-F1
#
_entry.id   AF-A0A6J2WG75-F1
#
_cell.length_a   1.000
_cell.length_b   1.000
_cell.length_c   1.000
_cell.angle_alpha   90.00
_cell.angle_beta   90.00
_cell.angle_gamma   90.00
#
_symmetry.space_group_name_H-M   'P 1'
#
loop_
_entity.id
_entity.type
_entity.pdbx_description
1 polymer ?
#
loop_
_entity_poly.entity_id
_entity_poly.type
_entity_poly.pdbx_seq_one_letter_code
_entity_poly.pdbx_strand_id
1 'polypeptide(L)'
;MDELVIQEHLAHYKQATETAREELAALQSKYQSVHSKLQDTRTRLASQDATVQELREANEGYKEAVARQTSLVDSLRERIHNTEKEMSSIASSRSLVDMKIQVLTKENQEMRERELQLENETKHYLNEWNKTKQEAADLERRFQGFTSRLAERMAIDLAGNNDSMESIISLVDLCWQERDRQKMKISALEERIKSHEVECKASRETVMRLVTEMDNEQRVSAARASDLASVRQELDSILTKKRSLETENQMLRERLQASDLALSAARQEAGFLERCSQDLDNRLRTSQNEARTKQCHLQAFLRQVTAVLVDQPTDIPLTEENVLERLKDLWSQKDDTRAMEAKLSEVSEELAKQREQQQEAVQRAEQAEQREQELQERLERLEKELVSSSAHRNDLNKDQQQYLKLLEQLSETMRIDGIATDIGFDMRPEAILKRAEQLIKQEGTALVESKILVHSLQRKVKVQKERLESKELHTELLRRKVTQLEEEKRSRSSLALERDDATVASKKLQKKVERLQAELATIRFSNTELKAQLAHTNELKIKVMEQNQTIEEQSKNLDKIKKNRAKVEKRLQSELQNQEQRARDELQHIQTLLQSQSSAMAELVQRERKLLDFCSAVSEILGVNDTICIPNHEIISRLKALIHANYHHTPLPCHCRVHHHHMAAVSEAPVSPALLPSHPRPKTP
;
A
#
# COMPACT_ATOMS: atom_id res chain seq x y z
N MET A 1 188.09 38.88 -60.01
CA MET A 1 188.08 38.09 -61.25
C MET A 1 187.26 36.81 -61.06
N ASP A 2 185.97 36.68 -61.42
CA ASP A 2 184.79 37.58 -61.29
C ASP A 2 183.48 36.86 -61.73
N GLU A 3 183.54 35.57 -62.12
CA GLU A 3 182.36 34.82 -62.61
C GLU A 3 181.53 34.11 -61.51
N LEU A 4 182.14 33.68 -60.40
CA LEU A 4 181.46 32.82 -59.41
C LEU A 4 180.23 33.47 -58.73
N VAL A 5 180.30 34.76 -58.40
CA VAL A 5 179.21 35.49 -57.71
C VAL A 5 177.97 35.67 -58.60
N ILE A 6 178.16 35.74 -59.92
CA ILE A 6 177.05 35.89 -60.88
C ILE A 6 176.27 34.58 -61.01
N GLN A 7 176.93 33.43 -60.87
CA GLN A 7 176.33 32.12 -61.08
C GLN A 7 175.39 31.71 -59.93
N GLU A 8 175.72 32.04 -58.68
CA GLU A 8 174.87 31.76 -57.51
C GLU A 8 173.56 32.56 -57.54
N HIS A 9 173.62 33.87 -57.87
CA HIS A 9 172.42 34.70 -57.99
C HIS A 9 171.47 34.22 -59.10
N LEU A 10 172.00 33.73 -60.22
CA LEU A 10 171.19 33.20 -61.33
C LEU A 10 170.47 31.89 -60.98
N ALA A 11 171.05 31.04 -60.13
CA ALA A 11 170.37 29.85 -59.62
C ALA A 11 169.22 30.24 -58.67
N HIS A 12 169.47 31.17 -57.75
CA HIS A 12 168.51 31.55 -56.71
C HIS A 12 167.24 32.21 -57.28
N TYR A 13 167.36 33.00 -58.34
CA TYR A 13 166.20 33.59 -59.03
C TYR A 13 165.37 32.55 -59.80
N LYS A 14 165.98 31.55 -60.43
CA LYS A 14 165.23 30.48 -61.12
C LYS A 14 164.37 29.70 -60.13
N GLN A 15 164.96 29.22 -59.03
CA GLN A 15 164.25 28.45 -58.02
C GLN A 15 163.07 29.24 -57.42
N ALA A 16 163.25 30.54 -57.17
CA ALA A 16 162.17 31.42 -56.70
C ALA A 16 161.04 31.62 -57.73
N THR A 17 161.36 31.65 -59.03
CA THR A 17 160.32 31.71 -60.08
C THR A 17 159.61 30.39 -60.32
N GLU A 18 160.25 29.25 -60.03
CA GLU A 18 159.64 27.92 -60.14
C GLU A 18 158.70 27.66 -58.95
N THR A 19 159.11 27.93 -57.71
CA THR A 19 158.22 27.82 -56.54
C THR A 19 157.01 28.76 -56.65
N ALA A 20 157.19 30.01 -57.09
CA ALA A 20 156.07 30.92 -57.33
C ALA A 20 155.08 30.40 -58.41
N ARG A 21 155.56 29.60 -59.36
CA ARG A 21 154.73 28.99 -60.42
C ARG A 21 153.97 27.77 -59.91
N GLU A 22 154.61 26.95 -59.09
CA GLU A 22 153.98 25.83 -58.38
C GLU A 22 152.93 26.31 -57.37
N GLU A 23 153.23 27.37 -56.60
CA GLU A 23 152.27 28.01 -55.69
C GLU A 23 151.06 28.57 -56.44
N LEU A 24 151.27 29.24 -57.59
CA LEU A 24 150.18 29.77 -58.40
C LEU A 24 149.33 28.62 -59.00
N ALA A 25 149.95 27.54 -59.49
CA ALA A 25 149.23 26.36 -59.96
C ALA A 25 148.45 25.66 -58.82
N ALA A 26 149.03 25.56 -57.62
CA ALA A 26 148.38 25.01 -56.45
C ALA A 26 147.21 25.89 -55.96
N LEU A 27 147.34 27.22 -56.03
CA LEU A 27 146.26 28.17 -55.76
C LEU A 27 145.16 28.09 -56.82
N GLN A 28 145.51 27.92 -58.09
CA GLN A 28 144.54 27.80 -59.19
C GLN A 28 143.78 26.46 -59.14
N SER A 29 144.45 25.37 -58.78
CA SER A 29 143.83 24.07 -58.46
C SER A 29 142.92 24.15 -57.24
N LYS A 30 143.36 24.80 -56.14
CA LYS A 30 142.52 25.09 -54.97
C LYS A 30 141.31 25.94 -55.34
N TYR A 31 141.49 26.98 -56.16
CA TYR A 31 140.40 27.82 -56.64
C TYR A 31 139.38 27.01 -57.45
N GLN A 32 139.82 26.18 -58.40
CA GLN A 32 138.92 25.31 -59.18
C GLN A 32 138.19 24.29 -58.29
N SER A 33 138.89 23.67 -57.33
CA SER A 33 138.27 22.74 -56.37
C SER A 33 137.27 23.40 -55.43
N VAL A 34 137.54 24.64 -54.99
CA VAL A 34 136.60 25.43 -54.18
C VAL A 34 135.43 25.91 -55.06
N HIS A 35 135.68 26.31 -56.30
CA HIS A 35 134.65 26.76 -57.23
C HIS A 35 133.68 25.63 -57.60
N SER A 36 134.17 24.41 -57.89
CA SER A 36 133.28 23.26 -58.12
C SER A 36 132.46 22.98 -56.87
N LYS A 37 133.09 22.90 -55.68
CA LYS A 37 132.37 22.70 -54.41
C LYS A 37 131.34 23.79 -54.11
N LEU A 38 131.58 25.03 -54.53
CA LEU A 38 130.64 26.15 -54.38
C LEU A 38 129.51 26.07 -55.40
N GLN A 39 129.78 25.59 -56.62
CA GLN A 39 128.76 25.28 -57.62
C GLN A 39 127.90 24.08 -57.19
N ASP A 40 128.50 23.03 -56.64
CA ASP A 40 127.86 21.82 -56.09
C ASP A 40 127.04 22.12 -54.82
N THR A 41 127.50 23.03 -53.95
CA THR A 41 126.65 23.51 -52.84
C THR A 41 125.50 24.36 -53.35
N ARG A 42 125.68 25.15 -54.42
CA ARG A 42 124.65 26.02 -54.99
C ARG A 42 123.57 25.27 -55.78
N THR A 43 123.93 24.24 -56.54
CA THR A 43 122.95 23.35 -57.20
C THR A 43 122.21 22.51 -56.16
N ARG A 44 122.91 21.98 -55.15
CA ARG A 44 122.28 21.30 -54.01
C ARG A 44 121.34 22.23 -53.23
N LEU A 45 121.74 23.48 -52.94
CA LEU A 45 120.88 24.46 -52.28
C LEU A 45 119.63 24.72 -53.11
N ALA A 46 119.75 24.97 -54.42
CA ALA A 46 118.61 25.15 -55.31
C ALA A 46 117.69 23.92 -55.36
N SER A 47 118.23 22.70 -55.30
CA SER A 47 117.42 21.48 -55.19
C SER A 47 116.71 21.35 -53.83
N GLN A 48 117.35 21.81 -52.75
CA GLN A 48 116.73 21.83 -51.42
C GLN A 48 115.64 22.90 -51.34
N ASP A 49 115.87 24.10 -51.86
CA ASP A 49 114.85 25.16 -51.98
C ASP A 49 113.65 24.71 -52.82
N ALA A 50 113.88 23.96 -53.91
CA ALA A 50 112.81 23.34 -54.69
C ALA A 50 112.00 22.34 -53.86
N THR A 51 112.64 21.37 -53.19
CA THR A 51 111.91 20.41 -52.32
C THR A 51 111.21 21.10 -51.13
N VAL A 52 111.75 22.20 -50.60
CA VAL A 52 111.10 23.01 -49.56
C VAL A 52 109.88 23.74 -50.12
N GLN A 53 109.91 24.18 -51.37
CA GLN A 53 108.77 24.79 -52.04
C GLN A 53 107.67 23.75 -52.36
N GLU A 54 108.03 22.58 -52.89
CA GLU A 54 107.12 21.45 -53.06
C GLU A 54 106.45 21.04 -51.74
N LEU A 55 107.22 20.97 -50.64
CA LEU A 55 106.70 20.67 -49.30
C LEU A 55 105.79 21.78 -48.75
N ARG A 56 106.01 23.06 -49.10
CA ARG A 56 105.07 24.15 -48.77
C ARG A 56 103.77 23.99 -49.54
N GLU A 57 103.84 23.77 -50.85
CA GLU A 57 102.65 23.64 -51.70
C GLU A 57 101.82 22.40 -51.33
N ALA A 58 102.47 21.29 -50.99
CA ALA A 58 101.82 20.13 -50.39
C ALA A 58 101.17 20.47 -49.03
N ASN A 59 101.83 21.25 -48.16
CA ASN A 59 101.30 21.65 -46.85
C ASN A 59 100.09 22.60 -46.98
N GLU A 60 100.12 23.59 -47.86
CA GLU A 60 98.93 24.41 -48.16
C GLU A 60 97.81 23.56 -48.76
N GLY A 61 98.12 22.60 -49.65
CA GLY A 61 97.15 21.62 -50.15
C GLY A 61 96.53 20.76 -49.04
N TYR A 62 97.31 20.33 -48.05
CA TYR A 62 96.79 19.65 -46.86
C TYR A 62 95.92 20.57 -46.00
N LYS A 63 96.30 21.85 -45.80
CA LYS A 63 95.47 22.82 -45.06
C LYS A 63 94.14 23.08 -45.77
N GLU A 64 94.15 23.23 -47.10
CA GLU A 64 92.93 23.34 -47.89
C GLU A 64 92.06 22.08 -47.78
N ALA A 65 92.65 20.89 -47.86
CA ALA A 65 91.93 19.64 -47.69
C ALA A 65 91.30 19.54 -46.28
N VAL A 66 92.03 19.90 -45.22
CA VAL A 66 91.53 19.96 -43.84
C VAL A 66 90.43 21.01 -43.68
N ALA A 67 90.56 22.19 -44.28
CA ALA A 67 89.54 23.23 -44.22
C ALA A 67 88.23 22.80 -44.92
N ARG A 68 88.34 22.15 -46.09
CA ARG A 68 87.20 21.55 -46.82
C ARG A 68 86.58 20.38 -46.06
N GLN A 69 87.37 19.57 -45.36
CA GLN A 69 86.86 18.51 -44.47
C GLN A 69 86.16 19.09 -43.24
N THR A 70 86.70 20.15 -42.64
CA THR A 70 86.10 20.81 -41.46
C THR A 70 84.75 21.43 -41.82
N SER A 71 84.65 22.18 -42.92
CA SER A 71 83.38 22.78 -43.35
C SER A 71 82.34 21.73 -43.76
N LEU A 72 82.76 20.60 -44.35
CA LEU A 72 81.88 19.46 -44.58
C LEU A 72 81.40 18.82 -43.27
N VAL A 73 82.28 18.63 -42.28
CA VAL A 73 81.94 18.10 -40.96
C VAL A 73 80.97 19.02 -40.22
N ASP A 74 81.16 20.33 -40.28
CA ASP A 74 80.27 21.30 -39.62
C ASP A 74 78.92 21.41 -40.33
N SER A 75 78.88 21.36 -41.68
CA SER A 75 77.62 21.25 -42.43
C SER A 75 76.88 19.94 -42.13
N LEU A 76 77.59 18.82 -41.96
CA LEU A 76 76.99 17.54 -41.55
C LEU A 76 76.48 17.59 -40.11
N ARG A 77 77.20 18.25 -39.18
CA ARG A 77 76.75 18.49 -37.79
C ARG A 77 75.50 19.37 -37.73
N GLU A 78 75.46 20.46 -38.49
CA GLU A 78 74.29 21.33 -38.60
C GLU A 78 73.09 20.55 -39.15
N ARG A 79 73.30 19.74 -40.20
CA ARG A 79 72.23 18.88 -40.73
C ARG A 79 71.75 17.85 -39.72
N ILE A 80 72.65 17.20 -38.98
CA ILE A 80 72.29 16.27 -37.88
C ILE A 80 71.45 17.02 -36.84
N HIS A 81 71.91 18.16 -36.34
CA HIS A 81 71.20 18.94 -35.33
C HIS A 81 69.80 19.39 -35.79
N ASN A 82 69.67 19.80 -37.05
CA ASN A 82 68.37 20.12 -37.64
C ASN A 82 67.45 18.89 -37.69
N THR A 83 67.95 17.71 -38.10
CA THR A 83 67.15 16.47 -38.06
C THR A 83 66.81 16.00 -36.63
N GLU A 84 67.68 16.20 -35.64
CA GLU A 84 67.39 15.93 -34.23
C GLU A 84 66.26 16.83 -33.68
N LYS A 85 66.29 18.11 -34.09
CA LYS A 85 65.25 19.10 -33.74
C LYS A 85 63.92 18.78 -34.43
N GLU A 86 63.94 18.36 -35.69
CA GLU A 86 62.76 17.86 -36.42
C GLU A 86 62.20 16.59 -35.76
N MET A 87 63.03 15.58 -35.45
CA MET A 87 62.61 14.39 -34.72
C MET A 87 62.00 14.73 -33.36
N SER A 88 62.55 15.70 -32.64
CA SER A 88 62.01 16.18 -31.36
C SER A 88 60.65 16.87 -31.51
N SER A 89 60.46 17.63 -32.60
CA SER A 89 59.16 18.23 -32.95
C SER A 89 58.12 17.18 -33.38
N ILE A 90 58.54 16.16 -34.12
CA ILE A 90 57.69 15.02 -34.51
C ILE A 90 57.32 14.17 -33.29
N ALA A 91 58.24 13.93 -32.36
CA ALA A 91 57.97 13.19 -31.13
C ALA A 91 56.98 13.90 -30.20
N SER A 92 57.12 15.22 -30.05
CA SER A 92 56.17 16.03 -29.26
C SER A 92 54.81 16.17 -29.95
N SER A 93 54.78 16.36 -31.28
CA SER A 93 53.56 16.29 -32.10
C SER A 93 52.84 14.95 -31.95
N ARG A 94 53.57 13.84 -32.05
CA ARG A 94 53.05 12.48 -31.86
C ARG A 94 52.48 12.28 -30.46
N SER A 95 53.18 12.71 -29.41
CA SER A 95 52.69 12.65 -28.03
C SER A 95 51.34 13.36 -27.85
N LEU A 96 51.16 14.54 -28.46
CA LEU A 96 49.89 15.28 -28.47
C LEU A 96 48.78 14.55 -29.24
N VAL A 97 49.12 13.89 -30.37
CA VAL A 97 48.17 13.07 -31.14
C VAL A 97 47.77 11.81 -30.37
N ASP A 98 48.72 11.08 -29.78
CA ASP A 98 48.48 9.88 -28.97
C ASP A 98 47.62 10.22 -27.74
N MET A 99 47.87 11.36 -27.08
CA MET A 99 47.01 11.87 -25.99
C MET A 99 45.59 12.22 -26.47
N LYS A 100 45.44 12.84 -27.64
CA LYS A 100 44.13 13.15 -28.22
C LYS A 100 43.37 11.88 -28.62
N ILE A 101 44.06 10.85 -29.13
CA ILE A 101 43.49 9.53 -29.40
C ILE A 101 43.00 8.89 -28.10
N GLN A 102 43.79 8.94 -27.01
CA GLN A 102 43.35 8.40 -25.70
C GLN A 102 42.05 9.06 -25.23
N VAL A 103 41.96 10.40 -25.26
CA VAL A 103 40.73 11.14 -24.92
C VAL A 103 39.56 10.70 -25.79
N LEU A 104 39.70 10.72 -27.12
CA LEU A 104 38.64 10.31 -28.05
C LEU A 104 38.22 8.84 -27.88
N THR A 105 39.15 7.93 -27.55
CA THR A 105 38.81 6.52 -27.29
C THR A 105 38.02 6.34 -25.99
N LYS A 106 38.33 7.11 -24.94
CA LYS A 106 37.57 7.12 -23.69
C LYS A 106 36.17 7.72 -23.89
N GLU A 107 36.07 8.84 -24.59
CA GLU A 107 34.78 9.44 -24.96
C GLU A 107 33.91 8.45 -25.76
N ASN A 108 34.50 7.72 -26.71
CA ASN A 108 33.82 6.65 -27.44
C ASN A 108 33.39 5.46 -26.56
N GLN A 109 34.16 5.11 -25.52
CA GLN A 109 33.75 4.07 -24.56
C GLN A 109 32.56 4.53 -23.73
N GLU A 110 32.62 5.74 -23.15
CA GLU A 110 31.52 6.30 -22.37
C GLU A 110 30.23 6.48 -23.20
N MET A 111 30.34 6.80 -24.49
CA MET A 111 29.18 6.89 -25.38
C MET A 111 28.54 5.53 -25.65
N ARG A 112 29.33 4.45 -25.85
CA ARG A 112 28.79 3.09 -25.98
C ARG A 112 28.17 2.58 -24.68
N GLU A 113 28.71 2.96 -23.53
CA GLU A 113 28.12 2.61 -22.23
C GLU A 113 26.76 3.29 -22.04
N ARG A 114 26.61 4.56 -22.45
CA ARG A 114 25.32 5.28 -22.46
C ARG A 114 24.33 4.68 -23.48
N GLU A 115 24.81 4.33 -24.67
CA GLU A 115 24.01 3.65 -25.70
C GLU A 115 23.45 2.31 -25.20
N LEU A 116 24.29 1.48 -24.57
CA LEU A 116 23.88 0.21 -23.95
C LEU A 116 22.92 0.41 -22.77
N GLN A 117 23.07 1.48 -21.97
CA GLN A 117 22.13 1.84 -20.91
C GLN A 117 20.75 2.17 -21.48
N LEU A 118 20.69 3.05 -22.49
CA LEU A 118 19.44 3.44 -23.17
C LEU A 118 18.78 2.25 -23.91
N GLU A 119 19.57 1.35 -24.49
CA GLU A 119 19.07 0.08 -25.03
C GLU A 119 18.40 -0.79 -23.96
N ASN A 120 18.97 -0.84 -22.75
CA ASN A 120 18.41 -1.65 -21.67
C ASN A 120 17.17 -1.01 -21.03
N GLU A 121 17.14 0.32 -20.90
CA GLU A 121 15.96 1.08 -20.46
C GLU A 121 14.81 0.95 -21.46
N THR A 122 15.06 1.10 -22.77
CA THR A 122 14.02 0.92 -23.80
C THR A 122 13.49 -0.52 -23.85
N LYS A 123 14.35 -1.54 -23.67
CA LYS A 123 13.92 -2.94 -23.50
C LYS A 123 13.09 -3.13 -22.23
N HIS A 124 13.42 -2.46 -21.12
CA HIS A 124 12.63 -2.50 -19.88
C HIS A 124 11.22 -1.93 -20.10
N TYR A 125 11.11 -0.71 -20.62
CA TYR A 125 9.82 -0.06 -20.88
C TYR A 125 8.98 -0.85 -21.89
N LEU A 126 9.59 -1.45 -22.92
CA LEU A 126 8.88 -2.32 -23.87
C LEU A 126 8.32 -3.58 -23.18
N ASN A 127 9.06 -4.18 -22.25
CA ASN A 127 8.58 -5.33 -21.47
C ASN A 127 7.44 -4.95 -20.51
N GLU A 128 7.52 -3.80 -19.84
CA GLU A 128 6.44 -3.29 -18.99
C GLU A 128 5.18 -2.94 -19.79
N TRP A 129 5.34 -2.34 -20.97
CA TRP A 129 4.23 -2.06 -21.89
C TRP A 129 3.58 -3.34 -22.42
N ASN A 130 4.37 -4.34 -22.83
CA ASN A 130 3.84 -5.64 -23.24
C ASN A 130 3.10 -6.36 -22.10
N LYS A 131 3.64 -6.31 -20.87
CA LYS A 131 3.01 -6.90 -19.69
C LYS A 131 1.67 -6.22 -19.35
N THR A 132 1.65 -4.88 -19.27
CA THR A 132 0.42 -4.13 -18.96
C THR A 132 -0.64 -4.29 -20.05
N LYS A 133 -0.23 -4.35 -21.33
CA LYS A 133 -1.13 -4.69 -22.45
C LYS A 133 -1.70 -6.11 -22.34
N GLN A 134 -0.90 -7.08 -21.90
CA GLN A 134 -1.38 -8.45 -21.67
C GLN A 134 -2.33 -8.52 -20.47
N GLU A 135 -2.05 -7.80 -19.38
CA GLU A 135 -2.94 -7.68 -18.21
C GLU A 135 -4.29 -7.03 -18.58
N ALA A 136 -4.29 -6.00 -19.45
CA ALA A 136 -5.50 -5.40 -20.00
C ALA A 136 -6.32 -6.41 -20.83
N ALA A 137 -5.69 -7.12 -21.78
CA ALA A 137 -6.36 -8.14 -22.58
C ALA A 137 -6.87 -9.34 -21.75
N ASP A 138 -6.23 -9.63 -20.62
CA ASP A 138 -6.69 -10.62 -19.63
C ASP A 138 -7.92 -10.14 -18.85
N LEU A 139 -7.99 -8.84 -18.52
CA LEU A 139 -9.16 -8.21 -17.91
C LEU A 139 -10.34 -8.16 -18.90
N GLU A 140 -10.12 -7.72 -20.13
CA GLU A 140 -11.12 -7.71 -21.21
C GLU A 140 -11.78 -9.08 -21.40
N ARG A 141 -10.98 -10.15 -21.53
CA ARG A 141 -11.49 -11.53 -21.61
C ARG A 141 -12.28 -11.96 -20.37
N ARG A 142 -11.90 -11.50 -19.17
CA ARG A 142 -12.65 -11.80 -17.92
C ARG A 142 -13.97 -11.03 -17.87
N PHE A 143 -14.02 -9.78 -18.31
CA PHE A 143 -15.24 -8.98 -18.40
C PHE A 143 -16.18 -9.52 -19.47
N GLN A 144 -15.71 -9.74 -20.69
CA GLN A 144 -16.52 -10.32 -21.77
C GLN A 144 -17.07 -11.70 -21.35
N GLY A 145 -16.23 -12.56 -20.75
CA GLY A 145 -16.66 -13.84 -20.19
C GLY A 145 -17.61 -13.71 -18.98
N PHE A 146 -17.64 -12.61 -18.25
CA PHE A 146 -18.68 -12.32 -17.24
C PHE A 146 -20.00 -11.93 -17.92
N THR A 147 -19.96 -10.95 -18.85
CA THR A 147 -21.11 -10.47 -19.63
C THR A 147 -21.81 -11.61 -20.38
N SER A 148 -21.06 -12.49 -21.07
CA SER A 148 -21.64 -13.66 -21.76
C SER A 148 -22.36 -14.64 -20.83
N ARG A 149 -21.79 -14.93 -19.65
CA ARG A 149 -22.45 -15.81 -18.65
C ARG A 149 -23.67 -15.15 -18.01
N LEU A 150 -23.68 -13.83 -17.88
CA LEU A 150 -24.81 -13.08 -17.35
C LEU A 150 -25.96 -13.03 -18.37
N ALA A 151 -25.65 -12.79 -19.64
CA ALA A 151 -26.60 -12.87 -20.75
C ALA A 151 -27.16 -14.29 -20.95
N GLU A 152 -26.32 -15.33 -20.93
CA GLU A 152 -26.75 -16.75 -20.95
C GLU A 152 -27.75 -17.05 -19.83
N ARG A 153 -27.49 -16.55 -18.61
CA ARG A 153 -28.39 -16.73 -17.44
C ARG A 153 -29.71 -15.96 -17.56
N MET A 154 -29.76 -14.95 -18.41
CA MET A 154 -30.94 -14.12 -18.68
C MET A 154 -31.59 -14.41 -20.03
N ALA A 155 -31.09 -15.42 -20.77
CA ALA A 155 -31.49 -15.78 -22.13
C ALA A 155 -31.42 -14.61 -23.14
N ILE A 156 -30.47 -13.70 -22.96
CA ILE A 156 -30.22 -12.57 -23.87
C ILE A 156 -29.19 -13.00 -24.92
N ASP A 157 -29.52 -12.83 -26.20
CA ASP A 157 -28.52 -12.92 -27.27
C ASP A 157 -27.71 -11.62 -27.34
N LEU A 158 -26.38 -11.74 -27.39
CA LEU A 158 -25.44 -10.62 -27.49
C LEU A 158 -24.91 -10.41 -28.91
N ALA A 159 -25.33 -11.22 -29.88
CA ALA A 159 -24.82 -11.17 -31.25
C ALA A 159 -24.98 -9.79 -31.91
N GLY A 160 -23.86 -9.06 -32.03
CA GLY A 160 -23.79 -7.77 -32.71
C GLY A 160 -24.09 -6.53 -31.84
N ASN A 161 -24.33 -6.69 -30.54
CA ASN A 161 -24.72 -5.58 -29.67
C ASN A 161 -23.54 -5.05 -28.85
N ASN A 162 -23.00 -3.88 -29.21
CA ASN A 162 -21.85 -3.26 -28.52
C ASN A 162 -22.16 -3.01 -27.04
N ASP A 163 -23.33 -2.43 -26.73
CA ASP A 163 -23.77 -2.08 -25.38
C ASP A 163 -24.51 -3.24 -24.70
N SER A 164 -23.89 -4.42 -24.79
CA SER A 164 -24.32 -5.68 -24.19
C SER A 164 -24.58 -5.57 -22.67
N MET A 165 -23.79 -4.78 -21.94
CA MET A 165 -24.00 -4.52 -20.51
C MET A 165 -25.21 -3.63 -20.23
N GLU A 166 -25.44 -2.58 -21.03
CA GLU A 166 -26.60 -1.68 -20.91
C GLU A 166 -27.92 -2.45 -21.12
N SER A 167 -27.90 -3.36 -22.09
CA SER A 167 -29.00 -4.27 -22.42
C SER A 167 -29.31 -5.25 -21.27
N ILE A 168 -28.26 -5.74 -20.59
CA ILE A 168 -28.42 -6.57 -19.38
C ILE A 168 -29.00 -5.75 -18.22
N ILE A 169 -28.48 -4.53 -17.98
CA ILE A 169 -28.93 -3.66 -16.87
C ILE A 169 -30.41 -3.34 -17.01
N SER A 170 -30.84 -2.86 -18.19
CA SER A 170 -32.26 -2.56 -18.43
C SER A 170 -33.18 -3.78 -18.26
N LEU A 171 -32.72 -4.99 -18.59
CA LEU A 171 -33.50 -6.22 -18.36
C LEU A 171 -33.50 -6.66 -16.89
N VAL A 172 -32.43 -6.39 -16.12
CA VAL A 172 -32.45 -6.50 -14.65
C VAL A 172 -33.48 -5.55 -14.06
N ASP A 173 -33.51 -4.28 -14.49
CA ASP A 173 -34.46 -3.28 -13.98
C ASP A 173 -35.91 -3.66 -14.28
N LEU A 174 -36.19 -4.18 -15.49
CA LEU A 174 -37.48 -4.77 -15.84
C LEU A 174 -37.87 -5.94 -14.92
N CYS A 175 -36.93 -6.84 -14.59
CA CYS A 175 -37.17 -7.91 -13.62
C CYS A 175 -37.42 -7.39 -12.19
N TRP A 176 -36.78 -6.29 -11.78
CA TRP A 176 -37.02 -5.66 -10.48
C TRP A 176 -38.41 -5.01 -10.41
N GLN A 177 -38.81 -4.28 -11.45
CA GLN A 177 -40.16 -3.69 -11.58
C GLN A 177 -41.25 -4.77 -11.58
N GLU A 178 -41.07 -5.85 -12.36
CA GLU A 178 -42.02 -6.96 -12.39
C GLU A 178 -42.12 -7.68 -11.03
N ARG A 179 -41.00 -7.94 -10.37
CA ARG A 179 -40.98 -8.51 -9.02
C ARG A 179 -41.79 -7.66 -8.04
N ASP A 180 -41.61 -6.35 -8.04
CA ASP A 180 -42.32 -5.48 -7.10
C ASP A 180 -43.79 -5.31 -7.46
N ARG A 181 -44.15 -5.33 -8.75
CA ARG A 181 -45.55 -5.48 -9.19
C ARG A 181 -46.19 -6.77 -8.67
N GLN A 182 -45.45 -7.88 -8.64
CA GLN A 182 -45.94 -9.15 -8.09
C GLN A 182 -46.02 -9.13 -6.55
N LYS A 183 -45.09 -8.47 -5.84
CA LYS A 183 -45.24 -8.22 -4.39
C LYS A 183 -46.53 -7.45 -4.07
N MET A 184 -46.79 -6.35 -4.78
CA MET A 184 -48.00 -5.54 -4.57
C MET A 184 -49.28 -6.36 -4.79
N LYS A 185 -49.30 -7.26 -5.79
CA LYS A 185 -50.40 -8.22 -5.97
C LYS A 185 -50.52 -9.20 -4.79
N ILE A 186 -49.41 -9.75 -4.30
CA ILE A 186 -49.41 -10.68 -3.16
C ILE A 186 -49.99 -10.00 -1.92
N SER A 187 -49.54 -8.78 -1.58
CA SER A 187 -50.07 -8.02 -0.44
C SER A 187 -51.57 -7.72 -0.59
N ALA A 188 -52.04 -7.33 -1.78
CA ALA A 188 -53.48 -7.12 -2.03
C ALA A 188 -54.30 -8.43 -1.94
N LEU A 189 -53.73 -9.58 -2.31
CA LEU A 189 -54.36 -10.89 -2.13
C LEU A 189 -54.40 -11.30 -0.65
N GLU A 190 -53.33 -11.04 0.11
CA GLU A 190 -53.29 -11.27 1.55
C GLU A 190 -54.31 -10.42 2.31
N GLU A 191 -54.45 -9.13 1.96
CA GLU A 191 -55.46 -8.24 2.55
C GLU A 191 -56.88 -8.75 2.26
N ARG A 192 -57.14 -9.20 1.03
CA ARG A 192 -58.44 -9.78 0.65
C ARG A 192 -58.72 -11.11 1.37
N ILE A 193 -57.69 -11.91 1.66
CA ILE A 193 -57.82 -13.12 2.49
C ILE A 193 -58.15 -12.72 3.94
N LYS A 194 -57.41 -11.75 4.51
CA LYS A 194 -57.66 -11.23 5.88
C LYS A 194 -59.07 -10.65 6.03
N SER A 195 -59.59 -9.93 5.04
CA SER A 195 -60.97 -9.42 5.07
C SER A 195 -62.00 -10.54 4.99
N HIS A 196 -61.78 -11.54 4.13
CA HIS A 196 -62.69 -12.69 4.00
C HIS A 196 -62.65 -13.62 5.23
N GLU A 197 -61.51 -13.74 5.92
CA GLU A 197 -61.43 -14.40 7.22
C GLU A 197 -62.31 -13.71 8.28
N VAL A 198 -62.33 -12.37 8.31
CA VAL A 198 -63.16 -11.59 9.23
C VAL A 198 -64.65 -11.74 8.88
N GLU A 199 -64.98 -11.70 7.59
CA GLU A 199 -66.33 -11.97 7.08
C GLU A 199 -66.80 -13.38 7.46
N CYS A 200 -65.98 -14.41 7.26
CA CYS A 200 -66.27 -15.79 7.67
C CYS A 200 -66.47 -15.92 9.19
N LYS A 201 -65.71 -15.19 10.01
CA LYS A 201 -65.88 -15.17 11.48
C LYS A 201 -67.22 -14.53 11.86
N ALA A 202 -67.54 -13.35 11.34
CA ALA A 202 -68.82 -12.67 11.57
C ALA A 202 -70.04 -13.47 11.06
N SER A 203 -69.90 -14.15 9.92
CA SER A 203 -70.90 -15.07 9.38
C SER A 203 -71.12 -16.28 10.30
N ARG A 204 -70.04 -16.92 10.77
CA ARG A 204 -70.11 -18.02 11.75
C ARG A 204 -70.76 -17.58 13.06
N GLU A 205 -70.41 -16.42 13.59
CA GLU A 205 -71.04 -15.85 14.80
C GLU A 205 -72.54 -15.58 14.58
N THR A 206 -72.94 -15.17 13.39
CA THR A 206 -74.34 -14.95 13.02
C THR A 206 -75.11 -16.27 12.91
N VAL A 207 -74.52 -17.31 12.31
CA VAL A 207 -75.10 -18.66 12.29
C VAL A 207 -75.23 -19.22 13.71
N MET A 208 -74.22 -19.07 14.57
CA MET A 208 -74.29 -19.51 15.97
C MET A 208 -75.42 -18.82 16.74
N ARG A 209 -75.63 -17.51 16.56
CA ARG A 209 -76.76 -16.78 17.15
C ARG A 209 -78.11 -17.32 16.66
N LEU A 210 -78.27 -17.46 15.34
CA LEU A 210 -79.49 -18.01 14.74
C LEU A 210 -79.80 -19.45 15.21
N VAL A 211 -78.78 -20.29 15.41
CA VAL A 211 -78.96 -21.63 16.01
C VAL A 211 -79.44 -21.52 17.45
N THR A 212 -78.85 -20.65 18.28
CA THR A 212 -79.36 -20.47 19.66
C THR A 212 -80.76 -19.85 19.72
N GLU A 213 -81.13 -19.00 18.77
CA GLU A 213 -82.49 -18.44 18.63
C GLU A 213 -83.49 -19.53 18.20
N MET A 214 -83.10 -20.41 17.27
CA MET A 214 -83.86 -21.58 16.84
C MET A 214 -84.06 -22.58 17.99
N ASP A 215 -83.00 -22.92 18.74
CA ASP A 215 -83.09 -23.82 19.91
C ASP A 215 -83.98 -23.24 21.02
N ASN A 216 -84.02 -21.90 21.15
CA ASN A 216 -84.91 -21.22 22.09
C ASN A 216 -86.38 -21.35 21.63
N GLU A 217 -86.71 -21.03 20.38
CA GLU A 217 -88.08 -21.13 19.89
C GLU A 217 -88.54 -22.58 19.73
N GLN A 218 -87.64 -23.54 19.49
CA GLN A 218 -87.95 -24.97 19.54
C GLN A 218 -88.34 -25.40 20.96
N ARG A 219 -87.62 -24.95 22.00
CA ARG A 219 -88.01 -25.24 23.40
C ARG A 219 -89.32 -24.56 23.79
N VAL A 220 -89.55 -23.33 23.36
CA VAL A 220 -90.79 -22.59 23.61
C VAL A 220 -91.99 -23.21 22.87
N SER A 221 -91.82 -23.64 21.61
CA SER A 221 -92.87 -24.33 20.87
C SER A 221 -93.16 -25.74 21.42
N ALA A 222 -92.16 -26.47 21.90
CA ALA A 222 -92.34 -27.73 22.62
C ALA A 222 -93.12 -27.53 23.94
N ALA A 223 -92.83 -26.48 24.71
CA ALA A 223 -93.59 -26.12 25.90
C ALA A 223 -95.06 -25.80 25.55
N ARG A 224 -95.30 -24.89 24.58
CA ARG A 224 -96.66 -24.57 24.09
C ARG A 224 -97.41 -25.81 23.58
N ALA A 225 -96.72 -26.78 22.96
CA ALA A 225 -97.33 -28.04 22.51
C ALA A 225 -97.71 -28.95 23.68
N SER A 226 -96.91 -28.98 24.76
CA SER A 226 -97.25 -29.67 26.01
C SER A 226 -98.45 -29.03 26.72
N ASP A 227 -98.48 -27.70 26.82
CA ASP A 227 -99.61 -26.95 27.41
C ASP A 227 -100.91 -27.16 26.60
N LEU A 228 -100.80 -27.20 25.27
CA LEU A 228 -101.92 -27.50 24.39
C LEU A 228 -102.39 -28.96 24.50
N ALA A 229 -101.49 -29.90 24.84
CA ALA A 229 -101.84 -31.30 25.09
C ALA A 229 -102.55 -31.48 26.46
N SER A 230 -102.11 -30.79 27.53
CA SER A 230 -102.78 -30.83 28.82
C SER A 230 -104.18 -30.19 28.75
N VAL A 231 -104.32 -29.03 28.09
CA VAL A 231 -105.64 -28.40 27.87
C VAL A 231 -106.59 -29.28 27.05
N ARG A 232 -106.08 -30.07 26.08
CA ARG A 232 -106.88 -31.10 25.38
C ARG A 232 -107.31 -32.23 26.32
N GLN A 233 -106.41 -32.74 27.15
CA GLN A 233 -106.74 -33.79 28.13
C GLN A 233 -107.77 -33.30 29.17
N GLU A 234 -107.65 -32.05 29.63
CA GLU A 234 -108.64 -31.41 30.50
C GLU A 234 -110.00 -31.30 29.80
N LEU A 235 -110.04 -30.85 28.55
CA LEU A 235 -111.25 -30.76 27.73
C LEU A 235 -111.92 -32.14 27.57
N ASP A 236 -111.17 -33.19 27.25
CA ASP A 236 -111.72 -34.56 27.16
C ASP A 236 -112.21 -35.06 28.52
N SER A 237 -111.56 -34.70 29.63
CA SER A 237 -112.05 -34.97 30.99
C SER A 237 -113.36 -34.22 31.30
N ILE A 238 -113.56 -33.03 30.75
CA ILE A 238 -114.78 -32.23 30.90
C ILE A 238 -115.90 -32.78 29.99
N LEU A 239 -115.58 -33.19 28.76
CA LEU A 239 -116.53 -33.79 27.82
C LEU A 239 -117.04 -35.15 28.30
N THR A 240 -116.18 -35.97 28.92
CA THR A 240 -116.60 -37.23 29.55
C THR A 240 -117.50 -37.00 30.77
N LYS A 241 -117.13 -36.08 31.69
CA LYS A 241 -117.99 -35.66 32.82
C LYS A 241 -119.33 -35.07 32.34
N LYS A 242 -119.31 -34.28 31.26
CA LYS A 242 -120.51 -33.74 30.63
C LYS A 242 -121.43 -34.88 30.15
N ARG A 243 -120.89 -35.85 29.40
CA ARG A 243 -121.67 -37.01 28.91
C ARG A 243 -122.29 -37.82 30.05
N SER A 244 -121.55 -38.07 31.14
CA SER A 244 -122.11 -38.79 32.30
C SER A 244 -123.24 -38.00 32.98
N LEU A 245 -123.08 -36.68 33.13
CA LEU A 245 -124.15 -35.81 33.66
C LEU A 245 -125.34 -35.70 32.71
N GLU A 246 -125.13 -35.75 31.38
CA GLU A 246 -126.21 -35.81 30.39
C GLU A 246 -126.99 -37.13 30.49
N THR A 247 -126.30 -38.28 30.66
CA THR A 247 -126.97 -39.57 30.90
C THR A 247 -127.69 -39.62 32.25
N GLU A 248 -127.12 -39.02 33.31
CA GLU A 248 -127.78 -38.92 34.61
C GLU A 248 -129.04 -38.06 34.54
N ASN A 249 -128.96 -36.89 33.89
CA ASN A 249 -130.12 -36.03 33.64
C ASN A 249 -131.20 -36.76 32.82
N GLN A 250 -130.81 -37.61 31.87
CA GLN A 250 -131.76 -38.40 31.09
C GLN A 250 -132.46 -39.46 31.94
N MET A 251 -131.70 -40.24 32.74
CA MET A 251 -132.28 -41.20 33.70
C MET A 251 -133.19 -40.52 34.74
N LEU A 252 -132.85 -39.30 35.18
CA LEU A 252 -133.69 -38.51 36.09
C LEU A 252 -134.99 -38.04 35.43
N ARG A 253 -134.97 -37.64 34.15
CA ARG A 253 -136.18 -37.33 33.37
C ARG A 253 -137.07 -38.55 33.17
N GLU A 254 -136.48 -39.70 32.84
CA GLU A 254 -137.21 -40.95 32.66
C GLU A 254 -137.85 -41.42 33.97
N ARG A 255 -137.14 -41.32 35.09
CA ARG A 255 -137.70 -41.56 36.44
C ARG A 255 -138.81 -40.57 36.80
N LEU A 256 -138.69 -39.30 36.42
CA LEU A 256 -139.74 -38.30 36.63
C LEU A 256 -140.98 -38.63 35.79
N GLN A 257 -140.81 -38.94 34.50
CA GLN A 257 -141.91 -39.36 33.62
C GLN A 257 -142.61 -40.64 34.12
N ALA A 258 -141.85 -41.64 34.58
CA ALA A 258 -142.40 -42.84 35.19
C ALA A 258 -143.19 -42.53 36.48
N SER A 259 -142.70 -41.59 37.30
CA SER A 259 -143.41 -41.11 38.49
C SER A 259 -144.67 -40.31 38.13
N ASP A 260 -144.64 -39.46 37.10
CA ASP A 260 -145.81 -38.70 36.64
C ASP A 260 -146.87 -39.63 36.03
N LEU A 261 -146.46 -40.66 35.28
CA LEU A 261 -147.35 -41.71 34.79
C LEU A 261 -147.98 -42.48 35.95
N ALA A 262 -147.20 -42.92 36.94
CA ALA A 262 -147.71 -43.60 38.13
C ALA A 262 -148.65 -42.71 38.96
N LEU A 263 -148.34 -41.42 39.12
CA LEU A 263 -149.22 -40.43 39.76
C LEU A 263 -150.50 -40.19 38.94
N SER A 264 -150.43 -40.23 37.61
CA SER A 264 -151.61 -40.11 36.75
C SER A 264 -152.51 -41.33 36.84
N ALA A 265 -151.95 -42.54 36.93
CA ALA A 265 -152.68 -43.78 37.15
C ALA A 265 -153.33 -43.80 38.54
N ALA A 266 -152.57 -43.47 39.60
CA ALA A 266 -153.09 -43.35 40.96
C ALA A 266 -154.20 -42.28 41.08
N ARG A 267 -154.12 -41.17 40.33
CA ARG A 267 -155.20 -40.18 40.23
C ARG A 267 -156.43 -40.70 39.49
N GLN A 268 -156.26 -41.50 38.44
CA GLN A 268 -157.38 -42.14 37.73
C GLN A 268 -158.05 -43.21 38.60
N GLU A 269 -157.27 -43.99 39.35
CA GLU A 269 -157.75 -44.98 40.30
C GLU A 269 -158.46 -44.32 41.50
N ALA A 270 -157.88 -43.29 42.10
CA ALA A 270 -158.54 -42.48 43.12
C ALA A 270 -159.85 -41.88 42.60
N GLY A 271 -159.83 -41.29 41.40
CA GLY A 271 -161.04 -40.77 40.75
C GLY A 271 -162.03 -41.85 40.29
N PHE A 272 -161.65 -43.13 40.24
CA PHE A 272 -162.57 -44.26 40.07
C PHE A 272 -163.16 -44.67 41.42
N LEU A 273 -162.34 -44.80 42.45
CA LEU A 273 -162.76 -45.09 43.82
C LEU A 273 -163.68 -44.01 44.39
N GLU A 274 -163.46 -42.73 44.09
CA GLU A 274 -164.38 -41.63 44.42
C GLU A 274 -165.74 -41.81 43.75
N ARG A 275 -165.78 -42.21 42.46
CA ARG A 275 -167.04 -42.48 41.74
C ARG A 275 -167.75 -43.73 42.29
N CYS A 276 -167.01 -44.77 42.66
CA CYS A 276 -167.56 -45.94 43.36
C CYS A 276 -168.08 -45.58 44.76
N SER A 277 -167.38 -44.71 45.50
CA SER A 277 -167.87 -44.19 46.80
C SER A 277 -169.14 -43.36 46.62
N GLN A 278 -169.21 -42.51 45.58
CA GLN A 278 -170.41 -41.73 45.26
C GLN A 278 -171.58 -42.63 44.81
N ASP A 279 -171.33 -43.71 44.06
CA ASP A 279 -172.37 -44.71 43.75
C ASP A 279 -172.84 -45.41 45.04
N LEU A 280 -171.92 -45.85 45.90
CA LEU A 280 -172.25 -46.47 47.18
C LEU A 280 -172.99 -45.52 48.12
N ASP A 281 -172.62 -44.24 48.18
CA ASP A 281 -173.33 -43.19 48.92
C ASP A 281 -174.72 -42.93 48.33
N ASN A 282 -174.87 -42.92 47.00
CA ASN A 282 -176.16 -42.77 46.35
C ASN A 282 -177.06 -43.99 46.59
N ARG A 283 -176.50 -45.21 46.54
CA ARG A 283 -177.19 -46.46 46.88
C ARG A 283 -177.50 -46.58 48.37
N LEU A 284 -176.67 -46.00 49.23
CA LEU A 284 -176.95 -45.85 50.66
C LEU A 284 -178.06 -44.82 50.89
N ARG A 285 -178.10 -43.70 50.15
CA ARG A 285 -179.17 -42.70 50.22
C ARG A 285 -180.51 -43.23 49.69
N THR A 286 -180.52 -43.97 48.58
CA THR A 286 -181.75 -44.63 48.10
C THR A 286 -182.20 -45.70 49.07
N SER A 287 -181.30 -46.56 49.56
CA SER A 287 -181.58 -47.55 50.61
C SER A 287 -182.10 -46.92 51.91
N GLN A 288 -181.55 -45.77 52.34
CA GLN A 288 -182.04 -45.02 53.49
C GLN A 288 -183.43 -44.39 53.24
N ASN A 289 -183.72 -43.93 52.02
CA ASN A 289 -185.04 -43.39 51.67
C ASN A 289 -186.09 -44.52 51.50
N GLU A 290 -185.69 -45.68 51.00
CA GLU A 290 -186.47 -46.91 51.05
C GLU A 290 -186.70 -47.39 52.49
N ALA A 291 -185.69 -47.34 53.34
CA ALA A 291 -185.81 -47.71 54.75
C ALA A 291 -186.74 -46.74 55.49
N ARG A 292 -186.63 -45.43 55.25
CA ARG A 292 -187.55 -44.41 55.79
C ARG A 292 -188.98 -44.63 55.31
N THR A 293 -189.20 -44.88 54.02
CA THR A 293 -190.56 -45.16 53.51
C THR A 293 -191.10 -46.48 54.06
N LYS A 294 -190.31 -47.55 54.14
CA LYS A 294 -190.69 -48.82 54.80
C LYS A 294 -190.97 -48.61 56.31
N GLN A 295 -190.23 -47.74 56.99
CA GLN A 295 -190.45 -47.35 58.39
C GLN A 295 -191.74 -46.53 58.58
N CYS A 296 -192.09 -45.63 57.64
CA CYS A 296 -193.38 -44.95 57.63
C CYS A 296 -194.55 -45.92 57.45
N HIS A 297 -194.42 -46.91 56.54
CA HIS A 297 -195.40 -47.99 56.42
C HIS A 297 -195.51 -48.81 57.71
N LEU A 298 -194.39 -49.12 58.37
CA LEU A 298 -194.40 -49.85 59.65
C LEU A 298 -195.08 -49.05 60.77
N GLN A 299 -194.88 -47.73 60.85
CA GLN A 299 -195.61 -46.86 61.80
C GLN A 299 -197.09 -46.66 61.47
N ALA A 300 -197.50 -46.80 60.21
CA ALA A 300 -198.91 -46.84 59.83
C ALA A 300 -199.54 -48.20 60.23
N PHE A 301 -198.86 -49.31 59.94
CA PHE A 301 -199.27 -50.67 60.28
C PHE A 301 -199.42 -50.88 61.79
N LEU A 302 -198.43 -50.43 62.58
CA LEU A 302 -198.48 -50.49 64.06
C LEU A 302 -199.53 -49.57 64.70
N ARG A 303 -200.26 -48.76 63.92
CA ARG A 303 -201.46 -48.03 64.37
C ARG A 303 -202.78 -48.69 63.97
N GLN A 304 -202.74 -49.71 63.10
CA GLN A 304 -203.91 -50.49 62.69
C GLN A 304 -203.99 -51.84 63.42
N VAL A 305 -202.86 -52.42 63.81
CA VAL A 305 -202.79 -53.74 64.48
C VAL A 305 -203.29 -53.72 65.94
N THR A 306 -203.32 -52.56 66.62
CA THR A 306 -203.70 -52.43 68.04
C THR A 306 -205.21 -52.57 68.33
N ALA A 307 -206.01 -53.10 67.39
CA ALA A 307 -207.47 -53.07 67.46
C ALA A 307 -208.21 -54.37 67.08
N VAL A 308 -207.54 -55.38 66.48
CA VAL A 308 -208.23 -56.52 65.82
C VAL A 308 -207.45 -57.84 65.95
N LEU A 309 -208.12 -58.85 66.53
CA LEU A 309 -207.74 -60.29 66.70
C LEU A 309 -206.58 -60.60 67.68
N VAL A 310 -206.59 -61.59 68.58
CA VAL A 310 -207.32 -62.87 68.81
C VAL A 310 -206.63 -64.14 68.28
N ASP A 311 -206.30 -65.03 69.24
CA ASP A 311 -206.09 -66.49 69.25
C ASP A 311 -205.32 -67.25 68.14
N GLN A 312 -204.08 -67.63 68.50
CA GLN A 312 -203.63 -69.02 68.80
C GLN A 312 -203.66 -70.15 67.71
N PRO A 313 -202.87 -71.25 67.86
CA PRO A 313 -202.00 -71.71 66.76
C PRO A 313 -201.98 -73.23 66.46
N THR A 314 -200.94 -73.66 65.73
CA THR A 314 -200.30 -75.01 65.61
C THR A 314 -200.50 -75.75 64.27
N ASP A 315 -199.64 -76.76 64.03
CA ASP A 315 -199.51 -77.73 62.92
C ASP A 315 -198.68 -77.29 61.68
N ILE A 316 -197.75 -78.09 61.10
CA ILE A 316 -197.16 -79.42 61.38
C ILE A 316 -195.66 -79.46 60.92
N PRO A 317 -194.75 -80.27 61.51
CA PRO A 317 -193.29 -80.27 61.20
C PRO A 317 -192.74 -81.56 60.49
N LEU A 318 -191.41 -81.58 60.18
CA LEU A 318 -190.52 -82.76 59.92
C LEU A 318 -190.71 -83.55 58.57
N THR A 319 -189.71 -84.09 57.82
CA THR A 319 -188.21 -84.02 57.82
C THR A 319 -187.57 -84.39 56.43
N GLU A 320 -186.22 -84.26 56.35
CA GLU A 320 -185.22 -85.05 55.58
C GLU A 320 -185.13 -85.09 54.04
N GLU A 321 -186.21 -85.21 53.27
CA GLU A 321 -186.12 -85.92 51.97
C GLU A 321 -185.71 -85.12 50.70
N ASN A 322 -184.97 -84.00 50.80
CA ASN A 322 -184.63 -83.18 49.60
C ASN A 322 -183.20 -82.56 49.53
N VAL A 323 -182.24 -83.03 50.34
CA VAL A 323 -180.84 -82.51 50.30
C VAL A 323 -179.79 -83.62 50.06
N LEU A 324 -180.19 -84.90 49.91
CA LEU A 324 -179.27 -86.04 49.79
C LEU A 324 -179.30 -86.80 48.46
N GLU A 325 -180.00 -86.30 47.43
CA GLU A 325 -180.14 -86.98 46.13
C GLU A 325 -179.70 -86.12 44.92
N ARG A 326 -178.70 -85.23 45.08
CA ARG A 326 -178.24 -84.42 43.93
C ARG A 326 -176.77 -83.99 43.84
N LEU A 327 -175.86 -84.84 44.29
CA LEU A 327 -174.51 -85.00 43.71
C LEU A 327 -173.78 -86.22 44.30
N LYS A 328 -174.35 -87.41 44.08
CA LYS A 328 -173.72 -88.70 44.45
C LYS A 328 -173.17 -89.48 43.25
N ASP A 329 -173.32 -88.93 42.05
CA ASP A 329 -172.79 -89.45 40.79
C ASP A 329 -171.59 -88.63 40.31
N LEU A 330 -170.38 -89.11 40.62
CA LEU A 330 -169.18 -89.10 39.75
C LEU A 330 -167.93 -89.69 40.46
N TRP A 331 -168.11 -90.79 41.20
CA TRP A 331 -167.00 -91.59 41.73
C TRP A 331 -166.45 -92.56 40.66
N SER A 332 -165.85 -92.04 39.58
CA SER A 332 -165.31 -92.89 38.51
C SER A 332 -164.26 -92.24 37.60
N GLN A 333 -163.04 -91.99 38.11
CA GLN A 333 -161.84 -92.02 37.27
C GLN A 333 -160.56 -92.32 38.08
N LYS A 334 -160.19 -93.60 38.15
CA LYS A 334 -158.81 -94.02 38.35
C LYS A 334 -158.18 -94.15 36.96
N ASP A 335 -157.19 -93.32 36.63
CA ASP A 335 -156.08 -93.68 35.73
C ASP A 335 -154.97 -92.60 35.64
N ASP A 336 -155.25 -91.34 36.02
CA ASP A 336 -154.31 -90.22 35.82
C ASP A 336 -153.03 -90.24 36.68
N THR A 337 -152.93 -91.04 37.75
CA THR A 337 -151.64 -91.15 38.49
C THR A 337 -150.55 -91.77 37.63
N ARG A 338 -150.87 -92.79 36.82
CA ARG A 338 -149.92 -93.37 35.86
C ARG A 338 -149.63 -92.43 34.68
N ALA A 339 -150.60 -91.61 34.27
CA ALA A 339 -150.38 -90.60 33.24
C ALA A 339 -149.43 -89.48 33.72
N MET A 340 -149.48 -89.12 35.00
CA MET A 340 -148.57 -88.14 35.61
C MET A 340 -147.19 -88.74 35.94
N GLU A 341 -147.11 -90.01 36.36
CA GLU A 341 -145.83 -90.73 36.48
C GLU A 341 -145.14 -90.90 35.11
N ALA A 342 -145.90 -91.25 34.05
CA ALA A 342 -145.38 -91.32 32.69
C ALA A 342 -144.84 -89.97 32.23
N LYS A 343 -145.59 -88.87 32.39
CA LYS A 343 -145.14 -87.51 32.06
C LYS A 343 -143.94 -87.05 32.89
N LEU A 344 -143.85 -87.45 34.16
CA LEU A 344 -142.66 -87.19 34.98
C LEU A 344 -141.45 -87.98 34.50
N SER A 345 -141.63 -89.23 34.07
CA SER A 345 -140.54 -90.01 33.46
C SER A 345 -140.10 -89.42 32.11
N GLU A 346 -141.05 -89.05 31.25
CA GLU A 346 -140.85 -88.42 29.94
C GLU A 346 -140.09 -87.09 30.09
N VAL A 347 -140.57 -86.18 30.95
CA VAL A 347 -139.87 -84.92 31.26
C VAL A 347 -138.51 -85.16 31.92
N SER A 348 -138.35 -86.20 32.75
CA SER A 348 -137.03 -86.53 33.32
C SER A 348 -136.04 -87.06 32.25
N GLU A 349 -136.54 -87.78 31.25
CA GLU A 349 -135.75 -88.34 30.15
C GLU A 349 -135.43 -87.25 29.11
N GLU A 350 -136.35 -86.34 28.82
CA GLU A 350 -136.09 -85.12 28.04
C GLU A 350 -135.09 -84.20 28.75
N LEU A 351 -135.21 -84.01 30.07
CA LEU A 351 -134.27 -83.19 30.84
C LEU A 351 -132.90 -83.87 31.00
N ALA A 352 -132.83 -85.21 30.97
CA ALA A 352 -131.58 -85.96 30.84
C ALA A 352 -130.95 -85.75 29.46
N LYS A 353 -131.72 -85.90 28.36
CA LYS A 353 -131.27 -85.65 26.98
C LYS A 353 -130.81 -84.19 26.80
N GLN A 354 -131.51 -83.22 27.39
CA GLN A 354 -131.08 -81.82 27.39
C GLN A 354 -129.76 -81.63 28.17
N ARG A 355 -129.57 -82.29 29.32
CA ARG A 355 -128.30 -82.24 30.05
C ARG A 355 -127.15 -82.85 29.26
N GLU A 356 -127.38 -83.97 28.58
CA GLU A 356 -126.42 -84.62 27.69
C GLU A 356 -126.05 -83.69 26.52
N GLN A 357 -127.04 -83.11 25.82
CA GLN A 357 -126.82 -82.13 24.75
C GLN A 357 -126.10 -80.86 25.23
N GLN A 358 -126.37 -80.39 26.45
CA GLN A 358 -125.65 -79.27 27.06
C GLN A 358 -124.20 -79.66 27.40
N GLN A 359 -123.96 -80.86 27.91
CA GLN A 359 -122.62 -81.37 28.19
C GLN A 359 -121.80 -81.56 26.90
N GLU A 360 -122.41 -82.09 25.83
CA GLU A 360 -121.81 -82.13 24.49
C GLU A 360 -121.55 -80.73 23.91
N ALA A 361 -122.41 -79.74 24.19
CA ALA A 361 -122.21 -78.36 23.76
C ALA A 361 -121.04 -77.72 24.50
N VAL A 362 -120.93 -77.92 25.81
CA VAL A 362 -119.79 -77.47 26.63
C VAL A 362 -118.50 -78.13 26.18
N GLN A 363 -118.46 -79.46 26.00
CA GLN A 363 -117.25 -80.14 25.51
C GLN A 363 -116.83 -79.68 24.10
N ARG A 364 -117.79 -79.33 23.23
CA ARG A 364 -117.48 -78.73 21.92
C ARG A 364 -116.98 -77.29 22.02
N ALA A 365 -117.43 -76.53 23.02
CA ALA A 365 -116.91 -75.19 23.33
C ALA A 365 -115.49 -75.27 23.91
N GLU A 366 -115.24 -76.11 24.92
CA GLU A 366 -113.91 -76.35 25.50
C GLU A 366 -112.88 -76.78 24.43
N GLN A 367 -113.27 -77.68 23.52
CA GLN A 367 -112.44 -78.07 22.37
C GLN A 367 -112.26 -76.95 21.32
N ALA A 368 -113.17 -75.99 21.24
CA ALA A 368 -113.00 -74.83 20.37
C ALA A 368 -112.06 -73.80 21.01
N GLU A 369 -112.22 -73.52 22.31
CA GLU A 369 -111.36 -72.64 23.11
C GLU A 369 -109.90 -73.15 23.14
N GLN A 370 -109.69 -74.47 23.32
CA GLN A 370 -108.35 -75.07 23.23
C GLN A 370 -107.71 -74.86 21.86
N ARG A 371 -108.47 -75.06 20.76
CA ARG A 371 -107.97 -74.80 19.40
C ARG A 371 -107.72 -73.32 19.16
N GLU A 372 -108.52 -72.43 19.74
CA GLU A 372 -108.30 -70.99 19.66
C GLU A 372 -107.02 -70.60 20.41
N GLN A 373 -106.78 -71.13 21.61
CA GLN A 373 -105.54 -70.90 22.36
C GLN A 373 -104.30 -71.43 21.61
N GLU A 374 -104.37 -72.64 21.04
CA GLU A 374 -103.29 -73.19 20.19
C GLU A 374 -103.01 -72.30 18.97
N LEU A 375 -104.05 -71.72 18.35
CA LEU A 375 -103.92 -70.80 17.22
C LEU A 375 -103.40 -69.42 17.64
N GLN A 376 -103.87 -68.86 18.77
CA GLN A 376 -103.39 -67.61 19.34
C GLN A 376 -101.90 -67.70 19.71
N GLU A 377 -101.49 -68.76 20.43
CA GLU A 377 -100.06 -68.99 20.71
C GLU A 377 -99.22 -69.14 19.44
N ARG A 378 -99.75 -69.83 18.42
CA ARG A 378 -99.06 -69.99 17.14
C ARG A 378 -98.94 -68.67 16.38
N LEU A 379 -99.97 -67.82 16.41
CA LEU A 379 -99.95 -66.48 15.84
C LEU A 379 -98.91 -65.62 16.57
N GLU A 380 -98.93 -65.57 17.90
CA GLU A 380 -97.94 -64.84 18.70
C GLU A 380 -96.49 -65.26 18.38
N ARG A 381 -96.23 -66.57 18.21
CA ARG A 381 -94.90 -67.07 17.84
C ARG A 381 -94.50 -66.59 16.44
N LEU A 382 -95.40 -66.70 15.45
CA LEU A 382 -95.15 -66.23 14.09
C LEU A 382 -95.00 -64.71 13.99
N GLU A 383 -95.70 -63.93 14.81
CA GLU A 383 -95.54 -62.48 14.92
C GLU A 383 -94.17 -62.12 15.50
N LYS A 384 -93.72 -62.81 16.56
CA LYS A 384 -92.38 -62.63 17.15
C LYS A 384 -91.26 -63.02 16.16
N GLU A 385 -91.46 -64.08 15.39
CA GLU A 385 -90.57 -64.46 14.28
C GLU A 385 -90.57 -63.43 13.15
N LEU A 386 -91.73 -62.90 12.75
CA LEU A 386 -91.84 -61.86 11.71
C LEU A 386 -91.18 -60.55 12.14
N VAL A 387 -91.43 -60.10 13.38
CA VAL A 387 -90.84 -58.88 13.94
C VAL A 387 -89.33 -59.01 14.05
N SER A 388 -88.81 -60.10 14.65
CA SER A 388 -87.36 -60.34 14.73
C SER A 388 -86.73 -60.48 13.34
N SER A 389 -87.37 -61.16 12.39
CA SER A 389 -86.93 -61.26 11.00
C SER A 389 -86.91 -59.89 10.30
N SER A 390 -87.87 -59.00 10.58
CA SER A 390 -87.85 -57.62 10.05
C SER A 390 -86.73 -56.76 10.65
N ALA A 391 -86.42 -56.91 11.94
CA ALA A 391 -85.27 -56.27 12.56
C ALA A 391 -83.95 -56.70 11.89
N HIS A 392 -83.71 -58.01 11.73
CA HIS A 392 -82.50 -58.52 11.07
C HIS A 392 -82.37 -58.02 9.61
N ARG A 393 -83.48 -57.93 8.85
CA ARG A 393 -83.46 -57.32 7.50
C ARG A 393 -83.10 -55.83 7.54
N ASN A 394 -83.63 -55.08 8.52
CA ASN A 394 -83.34 -53.66 8.68
C ASN A 394 -81.88 -53.42 9.06
N ASP A 395 -81.29 -54.27 9.92
CA ASP A 395 -79.89 -54.16 10.31
C ASP A 395 -78.95 -54.52 9.15
N LEU A 396 -79.22 -55.61 8.42
CA LEU A 396 -78.49 -55.93 7.18
C LEU A 396 -78.55 -54.80 6.14
N ASN A 397 -79.68 -54.12 6.02
CA ASN A 397 -79.85 -52.96 5.14
C ASN A 397 -79.04 -51.74 5.63
N LYS A 398 -78.99 -51.46 6.95
CA LYS A 398 -78.09 -50.43 7.52
C LYS A 398 -76.62 -50.73 7.20
N ASP A 399 -76.21 -51.99 7.29
CA ASP A 399 -74.83 -52.39 7.01
C ASP A 399 -74.51 -52.29 5.52
N GLN A 400 -75.40 -52.74 4.63
CA GLN A 400 -75.28 -52.54 3.19
C GLN A 400 -75.14 -51.05 2.82
N GLN A 401 -75.94 -50.16 3.44
CA GLN A 401 -75.83 -48.72 3.25
C GLN A 401 -74.53 -48.12 3.79
N GLN A 402 -73.93 -48.70 4.84
CA GLN A 402 -72.61 -48.30 5.33
C GLN A 402 -71.51 -48.73 4.35
N TYR A 403 -71.53 -49.98 3.87
CA TYR A 403 -70.56 -50.48 2.88
C TYR A 403 -70.62 -49.69 1.56
N LEU A 404 -71.82 -49.34 1.08
CA LEU A 404 -72.01 -48.47 -0.08
C LEU A 404 -71.33 -47.11 0.09
N LYS A 405 -71.61 -46.41 1.20
CA LYS A 405 -71.02 -45.10 1.52
C LYS A 405 -69.51 -45.15 1.68
N LEU A 406 -68.97 -46.22 2.26
CA LEU A 406 -67.52 -46.43 2.38
C LEU A 406 -66.87 -46.64 1.02
N LEU A 407 -67.49 -47.40 0.11
CA LEU A 407 -66.97 -47.61 -1.24
C LEU A 407 -67.09 -46.36 -2.12
N GLU A 408 -68.09 -45.51 -1.89
CA GLU A 408 -68.20 -44.17 -2.51
C GLU A 408 -67.09 -43.24 -2.00
N GLN A 409 -66.91 -43.10 -0.69
CA GLN A 409 -65.81 -42.30 -0.10
C GLN A 409 -64.41 -42.80 -0.52
N LEU A 410 -64.21 -44.11 -0.66
CA LEU A 410 -62.98 -44.69 -1.19
C LEU A 410 -62.80 -44.44 -2.69
N SER A 411 -63.88 -44.33 -3.46
CA SER A 411 -63.82 -43.93 -4.87
C SER A 411 -63.41 -42.47 -5.01
N GLU A 412 -63.98 -41.58 -4.19
CA GLU A 412 -63.74 -40.13 -4.21
C GLU A 412 -62.30 -39.80 -3.80
N THR A 413 -61.83 -40.40 -2.70
CA THR A 413 -60.46 -40.20 -2.21
C THR A 413 -59.40 -40.75 -3.16
N MET A 414 -59.69 -41.85 -3.86
CA MET A 414 -58.82 -42.41 -4.91
C MET A 414 -58.97 -41.74 -6.28
N ARG A 415 -60.01 -40.88 -6.43
CA ARG A 415 -60.44 -40.16 -7.64
C ARG A 415 -60.73 -41.09 -8.82
N ILE A 416 -61.63 -42.03 -8.62
CA ILE A 416 -62.07 -43.01 -9.64
C ILE A 416 -63.59 -43.02 -9.83
N ASP A 417 -64.30 -41.96 -9.42
CA ASP A 417 -65.77 -41.93 -9.31
C ASP A 417 -66.47 -42.21 -10.64
N GLY A 418 -66.05 -41.54 -11.71
CA GLY A 418 -66.54 -41.80 -13.08
C GLY A 418 -66.13 -43.14 -13.67
N ILE A 419 -65.33 -43.93 -12.97
CA ILE A 419 -65.03 -45.34 -13.31
C ILE A 419 -65.86 -46.27 -12.40
N ALA A 420 -66.06 -45.88 -11.13
CA ALA A 420 -66.90 -46.59 -10.17
C ALA A 420 -68.41 -46.51 -10.49
N THR A 421 -68.85 -45.50 -11.24
CA THR A 421 -70.17 -45.47 -11.89
C THR A 421 -70.28 -46.51 -13.00
N ASP A 422 -69.24 -46.62 -13.83
CA ASP A 422 -69.32 -47.28 -15.14
C ASP A 422 -69.09 -48.79 -15.07
N ILE A 423 -68.23 -49.28 -14.15
CA ILE A 423 -67.98 -50.72 -13.96
C ILE A 423 -69.00 -51.35 -12.96
N GLY A 424 -69.85 -50.55 -12.32
CA GLY A 424 -70.87 -51.05 -11.38
C GLY A 424 -70.31 -51.46 -10.01
N PHE A 425 -71.22 -51.69 -9.03
CA PHE A 425 -70.86 -51.88 -7.62
C PHE A 425 -69.87 -53.02 -7.37
N ASP A 426 -70.13 -54.19 -7.96
CA ASP A 426 -69.41 -55.44 -7.67
C ASP A 426 -67.92 -55.40 -8.04
N MET A 427 -67.52 -54.46 -8.91
CA MET A 427 -66.14 -54.27 -9.37
C MET A 427 -65.47 -53.00 -8.82
N ARG A 428 -66.17 -52.19 -8.00
CA ARG A 428 -65.58 -51.03 -7.32
C ARG A 428 -64.41 -51.42 -6.41
N PRO A 429 -64.47 -52.49 -5.59
CA PRO A 429 -63.36 -52.89 -4.73
C PRO A 429 -62.07 -53.16 -5.52
N GLU A 430 -62.17 -53.88 -6.64
CA GLU A 430 -61.07 -54.19 -7.54
C GLU A 430 -60.48 -52.93 -8.18
N ALA A 431 -61.34 -51.99 -8.60
CA ALA A 431 -60.91 -50.70 -9.14
C ALA A 431 -60.17 -49.85 -8.08
N ILE A 432 -60.69 -49.79 -6.84
CA ILE A 432 -60.04 -49.14 -5.69
C ILE A 432 -58.67 -49.79 -5.41
N LEU A 433 -58.59 -51.12 -5.36
CA LEU A 433 -57.36 -51.87 -5.11
C LEU A 433 -56.31 -51.64 -6.21
N LYS A 434 -56.71 -51.67 -7.49
CA LYS A 434 -55.78 -51.39 -8.60
C LYS A 434 -55.35 -49.94 -8.67
N ARG A 435 -56.20 -49.00 -8.24
CA ARG A 435 -55.81 -47.60 -8.07
C ARG A 435 -54.82 -47.41 -6.93
N ALA A 436 -55.02 -48.07 -5.79
CA ALA A 436 -54.07 -48.07 -4.68
C ALA A 436 -52.71 -48.70 -5.07
N GLU A 437 -52.71 -49.86 -5.75
CA GLU A 437 -51.49 -50.47 -6.32
C GLU A 437 -50.74 -49.52 -7.27
N GLN A 438 -51.47 -48.72 -8.07
CA GLN A 438 -50.88 -47.74 -8.99
C GLN A 438 -50.24 -46.59 -8.23
N LEU A 439 -50.94 -46.02 -7.24
CA LEU A 439 -50.44 -44.90 -6.42
C LEU A 439 -49.18 -45.30 -5.65
N ILE A 440 -49.17 -46.48 -5.01
CA ILE A 440 -48.00 -47.01 -4.30
C ILE A 440 -46.79 -47.17 -5.24
N LYS A 441 -47.01 -47.60 -6.50
CA LYS A 441 -45.94 -47.69 -7.50
C LYS A 441 -45.43 -46.31 -7.92
N GLN A 442 -46.33 -45.34 -8.11
CA GLN A 442 -45.99 -43.95 -8.49
C GLN A 442 -45.20 -43.23 -7.39
N GLU A 443 -45.64 -43.34 -6.13
CA GLU A 443 -44.91 -42.83 -4.96
C GLU A 443 -43.56 -43.53 -4.80
N GLY A 444 -43.49 -44.86 -5.01
CA GLY A 444 -42.25 -45.62 -5.01
C GLY A 444 -41.24 -45.11 -6.04
N THR A 445 -41.67 -44.84 -7.28
CA THR A 445 -40.80 -44.25 -8.31
C THR A 445 -40.34 -42.84 -7.93
N ALA A 446 -41.25 -41.96 -7.49
CA ALA A 446 -40.91 -40.60 -7.08
C ALA A 446 -39.95 -40.55 -5.88
N LEU A 447 -40.08 -41.49 -4.93
CA LEU A 447 -39.18 -41.65 -3.79
C LEU A 447 -37.79 -42.11 -4.23
N VAL A 448 -37.68 -43.01 -5.21
CA VAL A 448 -36.40 -43.43 -5.79
C VAL A 448 -35.72 -42.30 -6.56
N GLU A 449 -36.47 -41.55 -7.37
CA GLU A 449 -35.96 -40.37 -8.09
C GLU A 449 -35.49 -39.27 -7.12
N SER A 450 -36.29 -38.96 -6.10
CA SER A 450 -35.93 -38.04 -5.01
C SER A 450 -34.67 -38.50 -4.28
N LYS A 451 -34.55 -39.80 -3.96
CA LYS A 451 -33.35 -40.38 -3.36
C LYS A 451 -32.13 -40.22 -4.27
N ILE A 452 -32.25 -40.48 -5.58
CA ILE A 452 -31.15 -40.28 -6.55
C ILE A 452 -30.75 -38.80 -6.64
N LEU A 453 -31.73 -37.89 -6.68
CA LEU A 453 -31.51 -36.44 -6.68
C LEU A 453 -30.75 -36.00 -5.43
N VAL A 454 -31.19 -36.42 -4.24
CA VAL A 454 -30.50 -36.15 -2.95
C VAL A 454 -29.06 -36.66 -2.97
N HIS A 455 -28.81 -37.90 -3.41
CA HIS A 455 -27.45 -38.43 -3.53
C HIS A 455 -26.61 -37.70 -4.60
N SER A 456 -27.23 -37.09 -5.61
CA SER A 456 -26.53 -36.20 -6.57
C SER A 456 -26.19 -34.84 -5.97
N LEU A 457 -27.09 -34.26 -5.15
CA LEU A 457 -26.90 -32.99 -4.47
C LEU A 457 -25.85 -33.11 -3.36
N GLN A 458 -25.89 -34.17 -2.55
CA GLN A 458 -24.85 -34.47 -1.55
C GLN A 458 -23.45 -34.58 -2.18
N ARG A 459 -23.33 -35.24 -3.35
CA ARG A 459 -22.06 -35.28 -4.11
C ARG A 459 -21.63 -33.90 -4.60
N LYS A 460 -22.55 -33.09 -5.15
CA LYS A 460 -22.26 -31.70 -5.57
C LYS A 460 -21.81 -30.83 -4.38
N VAL A 461 -22.46 -30.94 -3.23
CA VAL A 461 -22.10 -30.23 -1.98
C VAL A 461 -20.72 -30.66 -1.48
N LYS A 462 -20.40 -31.96 -1.47
CA LYS A 462 -19.07 -32.45 -1.10
C LYS A 462 -17.97 -31.86 -1.98
N VAL A 463 -18.12 -31.92 -3.31
CA VAL A 463 -17.16 -31.36 -4.27
C VAL A 463 -17.04 -29.83 -4.14
N GLN A 464 -18.14 -29.13 -3.84
CA GLN A 464 -18.11 -27.69 -3.56
C GLN A 464 -17.38 -27.36 -2.25
N LYS A 465 -17.52 -28.18 -1.21
CA LYS A 465 -16.81 -28.04 0.07
C LYS A 465 -15.31 -28.26 -0.10
N GLU A 466 -14.90 -29.34 -0.76
CA GLU A 466 -13.49 -29.62 -1.08
C GLU A 466 -12.85 -28.48 -1.91
N ARG A 467 -13.60 -27.91 -2.86
CA ARG A 467 -13.18 -26.74 -3.66
C ARG A 467 -13.12 -25.44 -2.86
N LEU A 468 -13.92 -25.30 -1.80
CA LEU A 468 -13.88 -24.16 -0.89
C LEU A 468 -12.64 -24.27 0.02
N GLU A 469 -12.45 -25.41 0.68
CA GLU A 469 -11.30 -25.70 1.54
C GLU A 469 -9.96 -25.51 0.80
N SER A 470 -9.88 -25.95 -0.45
CA SER A 470 -8.73 -25.70 -1.34
C SER A 470 -8.47 -24.21 -1.59
N LYS A 471 -9.51 -23.39 -1.77
CA LYS A 471 -9.40 -21.93 -1.94
C LYS A 471 -9.06 -21.22 -0.64
N GLU A 472 -9.59 -21.68 0.49
CA GLU A 472 -9.28 -21.14 1.82
C GLU A 472 -7.80 -21.36 2.14
N LEU A 473 -7.28 -22.57 1.89
CA LEU A 473 -5.85 -22.88 2.03
C LEU A 473 -4.97 -22.03 1.09
N HIS A 474 -5.38 -21.81 -0.16
CA HIS A 474 -4.66 -20.91 -1.07
C HIS A 474 -4.68 -19.45 -0.59
N THR A 475 -5.83 -18.97 -0.09
CA THR A 475 -5.98 -17.61 0.47
C THR A 475 -5.11 -17.43 1.71
N GLU A 476 -5.02 -18.46 2.56
CA GLU A 476 -4.17 -18.47 3.74
C GLU A 476 -2.68 -18.47 3.40
N LEU A 477 -2.26 -19.23 2.38
CA LEU A 477 -0.89 -19.16 1.85
C LEU A 477 -0.55 -17.78 1.29
N LEU A 478 -1.48 -17.14 0.56
CA LEU A 478 -1.32 -15.77 0.06
C LEU A 478 -1.19 -14.76 1.20
N ARG A 479 -2.04 -14.84 2.25
CA ARG A 479 -1.93 -13.98 3.45
C ARG A 479 -0.55 -14.10 4.10
N ARG A 480 -0.06 -15.33 4.31
CA ARG A 480 1.27 -15.58 4.88
C ARG A 480 2.40 -15.05 4.00
N LYS A 481 2.28 -15.11 2.67
CA LYS A 481 3.28 -14.51 1.78
C LYS A 481 3.22 -12.97 1.79
N VAL A 482 2.03 -12.37 1.95
CA VAL A 482 1.89 -10.92 2.14
C VAL A 482 2.55 -10.47 3.44
N THR A 483 2.28 -11.12 4.59
CA THR A 483 2.93 -10.75 5.86
C THR A 483 4.45 -10.88 5.79
N GLN A 484 4.96 -11.97 5.18
CA GLN A 484 6.39 -12.13 4.94
C GLN A 484 6.96 -11.00 4.06
N LEU A 485 6.28 -10.60 2.98
CA LEU A 485 6.74 -9.52 2.11
C LEU A 485 6.70 -8.15 2.81
N GLU A 486 5.77 -7.93 3.74
CA GLU A 486 5.77 -6.74 4.59
C GLU A 486 6.92 -6.74 5.59
N GLU A 487 7.28 -7.89 6.17
CA GLU A 487 8.45 -8.05 7.05
C GLU A 487 9.77 -7.87 6.29
N GLU A 488 9.88 -8.44 5.08
CA GLU A 488 10.97 -8.19 4.13
C GLU A 488 11.06 -6.69 3.77
N LYS A 489 9.92 -6.00 3.61
CA LYS A 489 9.89 -4.55 3.34
C LYS A 489 10.34 -3.73 4.56
N ARG A 490 9.82 -4.04 5.76
CA ARG A 490 10.18 -3.36 7.03
C ARG A 490 11.69 -3.48 7.30
N SER A 491 12.25 -4.68 7.16
CA SER A 491 13.69 -4.92 7.35
C SER A 491 14.56 -4.22 6.29
N ARG A 492 14.17 -4.24 5.01
CA ARG A 492 14.85 -3.45 3.96
C ARG A 492 14.82 -1.95 4.25
N SER A 493 13.72 -1.41 4.79
CA SER A 493 13.64 -0.01 5.22
C SER A 493 14.56 0.31 6.41
N SER A 494 14.71 -0.59 7.40
CA SER A 494 15.69 -0.42 8.49
C SER A 494 17.12 -0.35 7.94
N LEU A 495 17.49 -1.31 7.08
CA LEU A 495 18.82 -1.38 6.46
C LEU A 495 19.12 -0.19 5.53
N ALA A 496 18.09 0.47 4.99
CA ALA A 496 18.25 1.72 4.24
C ALA A 496 18.58 2.89 5.17
N LEU A 497 17.86 3.04 6.28
CA LEU A 497 18.13 4.08 7.30
C LEU A 497 19.52 3.91 7.92
N GLU A 498 19.90 2.68 8.30
CA GLU A 498 21.24 2.35 8.81
C GLU A 498 22.35 2.69 7.80
N ARG A 499 22.10 2.47 6.50
CA ARG A 499 23.01 2.91 5.43
C ARG A 499 23.10 4.42 5.33
N ASP A 500 21.98 5.13 5.35
CA ASP A 500 21.97 6.59 5.23
C ASP A 500 22.71 7.24 6.40
N ASP A 501 22.47 6.79 7.64
CA ASP A 501 23.23 7.18 8.83
C ASP A 501 24.72 6.86 8.69
N ALA A 502 25.08 5.68 8.18
CA ALA A 502 26.48 5.34 7.91
C ALA A 502 27.12 6.24 6.83
N THR A 503 26.40 6.63 5.77
CA THR A 503 26.94 7.61 4.79
C THR A 503 27.05 9.00 5.39
N VAL A 504 26.14 9.42 6.28
CA VAL A 504 26.21 10.70 6.99
C VAL A 504 27.40 10.71 7.96
N ALA A 505 27.64 9.62 8.68
CA ALA A 505 28.82 9.43 9.52
C ALA A 505 30.12 9.45 8.68
N SER A 506 30.15 8.74 7.55
CA SER A 506 31.27 8.76 6.60
C SER A 506 31.55 10.18 6.06
N LYS A 507 30.51 10.91 5.62
CA LYS A 507 30.62 12.31 5.18
C LYS A 507 31.11 13.26 6.29
N LYS A 508 30.74 13.02 7.56
CA LYS A 508 31.27 13.77 8.72
C LYS A 508 32.75 13.47 8.97
N LEU A 509 33.17 12.20 8.87
CA LEU A 509 34.57 11.79 9.01
C LEU A 509 35.43 12.32 7.87
N GLN A 510 34.96 12.23 6.63
CA GLN A 510 35.63 12.77 5.44
C GLN A 510 35.89 14.28 5.58
N LYS A 511 34.89 15.07 6.01
CA LYS A 511 35.09 16.50 6.32
C LYS A 511 36.06 16.78 7.47
N LYS A 512 36.28 15.82 8.38
CA LYS A 512 37.31 15.93 9.42
C LYS A 512 38.70 15.60 8.86
N VAL A 513 38.81 14.61 7.96
CA VAL A 513 40.05 14.30 7.23
C VAL A 513 40.48 15.47 6.36
N GLU A 514 39.56 16.10 5.62
CA GLU A 514 39.84 17.29 4.79
C GLU A 514 40.39 18.46 5.61
N ARG A 515 39.83 18.74 6.79
CA ARG A 515 40.34 19.76 7.73
C ARG A 515 41.74 19.43 8.21
N LEU A 516 41.96 18.20 8.69
CA LEU A 516 43.27 17.75 9.16
C LEU A 516 44.32 17.74 8.03
N GLN A 517 43.93 17.47 6.79
CA GLN A 517 44.80 17.59 5.62
C GLN A 517 45.16 19.05 5.31
N ALA A 518 44.21 19.99 5.45
CA ALA A 518 44.49 21.42 5.30
C ALA A 518 45.41 21.95 6.41
N GLU A 519 45.19 21.54 7.67
CA GLU A 519 46.06 21.85 8.81
C GLU A 519 47.47 21.27 8.63
N LEU A 520 47.58 20.03 8.15
CA LEU A 520 48.88 19.44 7.78
C LEU A 520 49.55 20.15 6.59
N ALA A 521 48.78 20.71 5.65
CA ALA A 521 49.32 21.48 4.54
C ALA A 521 49.89 22.83 4.99
N THR A 522 49.19 23.57 5.87
CA THR A 522 49.70 24.84 6.41
C THR A 522 50.91 24.64 7.32
N ILE A 523 50.93 23.58 8.14
CA ILE A 523 52.09 23.20 8.95
C ILE A 523 53.27 22.77 8.07
N ARG A 524 53.03 22.07 6.96
CA ARG A 524 54.10 21.75 5.99
C ARG A 524 54.65 23.01 5.31
N PHE A 525 53.78 23.94 4.91
CA PHE A 525 54.17 25.20 4.29
C PHE A 525 55.06 26.04 5.23
N SER A 526 54.64 26.26 6.47
CA SER A 526 55.44 27.00 7.45
C SER A 526 56.74 26.27 7.81
N ASN A 527 56.75 24.92 7.83
CA ASN A 527 57.98 24.14 8.00
C ASN A 527 58.96 24.31 6.82
N THR A 528 58.46 24.39 5.58
CA THR A 528 59.30 24.71 4.40
C THR A 528 59.78 26.16 4.40
N GLU A 529 58.94 27.10 4.85
CA GLU A 529 59.32 28.52 4.99
C GLU A 529 60.41 28.70 6.04
N LEU A 530 60.25 28.12 7.25
CA LEU A 530 61.26 28.13 8.30
C LEU A 530 62.57 27.47 7.86
N LYS A 531 62.52 26.42 7.02
CA LYS A 531 63.72 25.82 6.41
C LYS A 531 64.40 26.77 5.41
N ALA A 532 63.64 27.51 4.61
CA ALA A 532 64.19 28.52 3.71
C ALA A 532 64.80 29.71 4.48
N GLN A 533 64.13 30.20 5.52
CA GLN A 533 64.64 31.23 6.43
C GLN A 533 65.93 30.78 7.14
N LEU A 534 65.98 29.52 7.59
CA LEU A 534 67.19 28.91 8.18
C LEU A 534 68.33 28.77 7.16
N ALA A 535 68.04 28.37 5.93
CA ALA A 535 69.02 28.29 4.85
C ALA A 535 69.60 29.68 4.52
N HIS A 536 68.75 30.70 4.40
CA HIS A 536 69.20 32.08 4.20
C HIS A 536 69.98 32.63 5.40
N THR A 537 69.61 32.28 6.63
CA THR A 537 70.37 32.65 7.84
C THR A 537 71.75 31.98 7.86
N ASN A 538 71.86 30.73 7.38
CA ASN A 538 73.15 30.07 7.20
C ASN A 538 73.98 30.72 6.07
N GLU A 539 73.37 31.13 4.97
CA GLU A 539 74.03 31.89 3.90
C GLU A 539 74.56 33.25 4.39
N LEU A 540 73.76 34.00 5.15
CA LEU A 540 74.18 35.24 5.81
C LEU A 540 75.31 34.98 6.81
N LYS A 541 75.24 33.89 7.59
CA LYS A 541 76.31 33.49 8.51
C LYS A 541 77.61 33.15 7.77
N ILE A 542 77.54 32.49 6.62
CA ILE A 542 78.70 32.22 5.75
C ILE A 542 79.29 33.55 5.27
N LYS A 543 78.48 34.47 4.73
CA LYS A 543 78.94 35.81 4.30
C LYS A 543 79.56 36.62 5.42
N VAL A 544 79.03 36.53 6.65
CA VAL A 544 79.63 37.16 7.85
C VAL A 544 80.95 36.47 8.24
N MET A 545 81.07 35.15 8.08
CA MET A 545 82.35 34.44 8.29
C MET A 545 83.40 34.80 7.23
N GLU A 546 83.02 34.91 5.96
CA GLU A 546 83.86 35.39 4.85
C GLU A 546 84.32 36.83 5.09
N GLN A 547 83.39 37.73 5.46
CA GLN A 547 83.72 39.10 5.84
C GLN A 547 84.70 39.13 7.02
N ASN A 548 84.45 38.37 8.08
CA ASN A 548 85.37 38.27 9.22
C ASN A 548 86.75 37.73 8.81
N GLN A 549 86.84 36.75 7.90
CA GLN A 549 88.12 36.27 7.35
C GLN A 549 88.84 37.38 6.58
N THR A 550 88.15 38.13 5.69
CA THR A 550 88.78 39.27 4.99
C THR A 550 89.21 40.39 5.94
N ILE A 551 88.47 40.64 7.02
CA ILE A 551 88.87 41.58 8.09
C ILE A 551 90.10 41.06 8.84
N GLU A 552 90.21 39.75 9.08
CA GLU A 552 91.38 39.13 9.72
C GLU A 552 92.62 39.13 8.80
N GLU A 553 92.44 38.96 7.48
CA GLU A 553 93.51 39.15 6.50
C GLU A 553 93.94 40.61 6.37
N GLN A 554 92.99 41.54 6.34
CA GLN A 554 93.25 42.97 6.35
C GLN A 554 93.95 43.41 7.64
N SER A 555 93.57 42.88 8.81
CA SER A 555 94.25 43.19 10.08
C SER A 555 95.67 42.60 10.13
N LYS A 556 95.87 41.36 9.69
CA LYS A 556 97.20 40.75 9.49
C LYS A 556 98.06 41.58 8.52
N ASN A 557 97.48 42.12 7.45
CA ASN A 557 98.19 42.96 6.48
C ASN A 557 98.47 44.37 7.02
N LEU A 558 97.54 44.99 7.76
CA LEU A 558 97.79 46.22 8.51
C LEU A 558 98.90 46.03 9.54
N ASP A 559 98.98 44.89 10.23
CA ASP A 559 100.06 44.60 11.18
C ASP A 559 101.40 44.32 10.50
N LYS A 560 101.42 43.71 9.31
CA LYS A 560 102.63 43.68 8.44
C LYS A 560 103.06 45.11 8.07
N ILE A 561 102.12 45.97 7.70
CA ILE A 561 102.38 47.38 7.35
C ILE A 561 102.89 48.16 8.57
N LYS A 562 102.29 48.02 9.76
CA LYS A 562 102.78 48.61 11.03
C LYS A 562 104.20 48.13 11.35
N LYS A 563 104.47 46.83 11.23
CA LYS A 563 105.81 46.25 11.46
C LYS A 563 106.84 46.74 10.44
N ASN A 564 106.45 46.93 9.18
CA ASN A 564 107.33 47.49 8.14
C ASN A 564 107.54 49.00 8.33
N ARG A 565 106.50 49.76 8.69
CA ARG A 565 106.61 51.16 9.10
C ARG A 565 107.61 51.28 10.25
N ALA A 566 107.42 50.54 11.35
CA ALA A 566 108.33 50.60 12.50
C ALA A 566 109.80 50.24 12.16
N LYS A 567 110.03 49.38 11.15
CA LYS A 567 111.38 49.11 10.62
C LYS A 567 111.95 50.29 9.83
N VAL A 568 111.15 50.94 8.98
CA VAL A 568 111.53 52.14 8.22
C VAL A 568 111.75 53.34 9.16
N GLU A 569 110.87 53.51 10.15
CA GLU A 569 110.91 54.55 11.17
C GLU A 569 112.18 54.41 12.04
N LYS A 570 112.58 53.18 12.40
CA LYS A 570 113.90 52.92 13.02
C LYS A 570 115.09 53.19 12.09
N ARG A 571 115.01 52.86 10.80
CA ARG A 571 116.08 53.19 9.83
C ARG A 571 116.26 54.70 9.71
N LEU A 572 115.16 55.43 9.48
CA LEU A 572 115.14 56.89 9.41
C LEU A 572 115.67 57.53 10.70
N GLN A 573 115.36 56.99 11.89
CA GLN A 573 115.98 57.44 13.14
C GLN A 573 117.51 57.25 13.13
N SER A 574 118.03 56.10 12.69
CA SER A 574 119.48 55.90 12.58
C SER A 574 120.14 56.72 11.46
N GLU A 575 119.45 56.99 10.35
CA GLU A 575 119.91 57.91 9.30
C GLU A 575 120.03 59.33 9.86
N LEU A 576 118.99 59.82 10.55
CA LEU A 576 118.94 61.17 11.13
C LEU A 576 120.01 61.36 12.21
N GLN A 577 120.18 60.38 13.09
CA GLN A 577 121.17 60.43 14.16
C GLN A 577 122.61 60.44 13.62
N ASN A 578 122.86 59.78 12.49
CA ASN A 578 124.14 59.86 11.77
C ASN A 578 124.34 61.21 11.05
N GLN A 579 123.29 61.85 10.56
CA GLN A 579 123.36 63.19 9.95
C GLN A 579 123.59 64.28 11.02
N GLU A 580 122.89 64.24 12.15
CA GLU A 580 123.12 65.15 13.27
C GLU A 580 124.56 65.12 13.77
N GLN A 581 125.17 63.93 13.83
CA GLN A 581 126.54 63.80 14.33
C GLN A 581 127.54 64.49 13.40
N ARG A 582 127.43 64.28 12.08
CA ARG A 582 128.28 64.97 11.07
C ARG A 582 128.11 66.48 11.13
N ALA A 583 126.87 66.97 11.26
CA ALA A 583 126.59 68.40 11.37
C ALA A 583 127.20 69.04 12.63
N ARG A 584 127.34 68.29 13.74
CA ARG A 584 128.06 68.74 14.94
C ARG A 584 129.57 68.86 14.70
N ASP A 585 130.15 67.86 14.03
CA ASP A 585 131.59 67.84 13.71
C ASP A 585 131.97 68.99 12.74
N GLU A 586 131.14 69.22 11.71
CA GLU A 586 131.28 70.33 10.77
C GLU A 586 131.18 71.70 11.45
N LEU A 587 130.24 71.88 12.39
CA LEU A 587 130.11 73.12 13.17
C LEU A 587 131.34 73.41 14.05
N GLN A 588 131.93 72.39 14.69
CA GLN A 588 133.16 72.56 15.47
C GLN A 588 134.35 72.98 14.58
N HIS A 589 134.44 72.44 13.37
CA HIS A 589 135.47 72.83 12.41
C HIS A 589 135.31 74.29 11.95
N ILE A 590 134.08 74.73 11.64
CA ILE A 590 133.80 76.14 11.29
C ILE A 590 134.14 77.08 12.46
N GLN A 591 133.78 76.70 13.70
CA GLN A 591 133.98 77.56 14.87
C GLN A 591 135.46 77.76 15.21
N THR A 592 136.30 76.74 15.02
CA THR A 592 137.76 76.87 15.16
C THR A 592 138.40 77.72 14.05
N LEU A 593 137.86 77.67 12.82
CA LEU A 593 138.29 78.53 11.72
C LEU A 593 137.94 80.02 11.96
N LEU A 594 136.78 80.29 12.55
CA LEU A 594 136.33 81.65 12.82
C LEU A 594 137.23 82.38 13.84
N GLN A 595 137.74 81.65 14.85
CA GLN A 595 138.63 82.21 15.85
C GLN A 595 140.03 82.55 15.31
N SER A 596 140.54 81.84 14.30
CA SER A 596 141.83 82.18 13.67
C SER A 596 141.74 83.36 12.70
N GLN A 597 140.56 83.63 12.11
CA GLN A 597 140.33 84.85 11.32
C GLN A 597 140.14 86.09 12.19
N SER A 598 139.56 85.95 13.39
CA SER A 598 139.33 87.06 14.33
C SER A 598 140.62 87.77 14.75
N SER A 599 141.72 87.02 14.99
CA SER A 599 143.02 87.60 15.32
C SER A 599 143.67 88.34 14.14
N ALA A 600 143.52 87.83 12.92
CA ALA A 600 144.06 88.48 11.71
C ALA A 600 143.36 89.81 11.40
N MET A 601 142.05 89.91 11.65
CA MET A 601 141.28 91.16 11.48
C MET A 601 141.79 92.30 12.37
N ALA A 602 142.28 92.00 13.58
CA ALA A 602 142.79 93.00 14.50
C ALA A 602 144.06 93.73 13.99
N GLU A 603 144.93 93.04 13.25
CA GLU A 603 146.13 93.66 12.66
C GLU A 603 145.81 94.59 11.48
N LEU A 604 144.72 94.36 10.76
CA LEU A 604 144.34 95.15 9.59
C LEU A 604 143.82 96.53 10.00
N VAL A 605 142.98 96.60 11.04
CA VAL A 605 142.46 97.86 11.61
C VAL A 605 143.59 98.78 12.08
N GLN A 606 144.73 98.22 12.53
CA GLN A 606 145.90 98.99 12.95
C GLN A 606 146.74 99.53 11.77
N ARG A 607 146.56 99.00 10.55
CA ARG A 607 147.17 99.53 9.31
C ARG A 607 146.29 100.57 8.62
N GLU A 608 144.98 100.34 8.57
CA GLU A 608 144.00 101.25 7.93
C GLU A 608 144.08 102.67 8.50
N ARG A 609 144.21 102.79 9.83
CA ARG A 609 144.40 104.05 10.56
C ARG A 609 145.68 104.84 10.18
N LYS A 610 146.59 104.28 9.38
CA LYS A 610 147.79 104.99 8.87
C LYS A 610 147.68 105.44 7.41
N LEU A 611 146.63 105.02 6.69
CA LEU A 611 146.43 105.38 5.28
C LEU A 611 145.47 106.58 5.08
N LEU A 612 144.52 106.78 5.99
CA LEU A 612 143.67 107.98 5.97
C LEU A 612 144.50 109.25 6.13
N ASP A 613 145.43 109.27 7.09
CA ASP A 613 146.26 110.44 7.43
C ASP A 613 147.08 110.98 6.24
N PHE A 614 147.47 110.12 5.29
CA PHE A 614 148.19 110.53 4.08
C PHE A 614 147.27 111.18 3.02
N CYS A 615 146.00 110.75 2.94
CA CYS A 615 145.08 111.24 1.92
C CYS A 615 144.70 112.72 2.14
N SER A 616 144.67 113.18 3.39
CA SER A 616 144.44 114.59 3.74
C SER A 616 145.50 115.55 3.21
N ALA A 617 146.73 115.08 2.95
CA ALA A 617 147.87 115.95 2.62
C ALA A 617 147.98 116.33 1.13
N VAL A 618 147.25 115.66 0.24
CA VAL A 618 147.34 115.86 -1.23
C VAL A 618 146.17 116.72 -1.76
N SER A 619 145.02 116.67 -1.10
CA SER A 619 143.80 117.43 -1.45
C SER A 619 144.03 118.95 -1.48
N GLU A 620 144.65 119.49 -0.42
CA GLU A 620 144.77 120.94 -0.21
C GLU A 620 145.61 121.67 -1.26
N ILE A 621 146.56 120.98 -1.92
CA ILE A 621 147.55 121.61 -2.80
C ILE A 621 147.00 121.86 -4.21
N LEU A 622 145.88 121.23 -4.59
CA LEU A 622 145.38 121.22 -5.99
C LEU A 622 144.30 122.25 -6.34
N GLY A 623 143.83 123.06 -5.38
CA GLY A 623 142.96 124.23 -5.66
C GLY A 623 141.58 123.93 -6.27
N VAL A 624 141.18 122.66 -6.29
CA VAL A 624 139.88 122.14 -6.69
C VAL A 624 139.44 121.15 -5.61
N ASN A 625 138.14 120.94 -5.43
CA ASN A 625 137.61 120.02 -4.43
C ASN A 625 138.19 118.59 -4.53
N ASP A 626 138.05 117.90 -3.40
CA ASP A 626 138.11 116.44 -3.20
C ASP A 626 139.48 115.79 -2.96
N THR A 627 139.50 114.99 -1.89
CA THR A 627 140.34 113.82 -1.56
C THR A 627 140.04 113.53 -0.06
N ILE A 628 138.99 112.82 0.37
CA ILE A 628 137.78 112.24 -0.30
C ILE A 628 138.06 111.72 -1.72
N CYS A 629 138.68 110.54 -1.77
CA CYS A 629 139.68 110.19 -2.77
C CYS A 629 139.26 110.34 -4.25
N ILE A 630 139.89 111.28 -4.96
CA ILE A 630 139.86 111.37 -6.43
C ILE A 630 140.65 110.19 -7.02
N PRO A 631 140.14 109.49 -8.05
CA PRO A 631 140.94 108.51 -8.79
C PRO A 631 142.19 109.16 -9.43
N ASN A 632 143.39 108.67 -9.08
CA ASN A 632 144.69 109.26 -9.45
C ASN A 632 144.86 109.64 -10.94
N HIS A 633 144.15 108.99 -11.87
CA HIS A 633 144.21 109.28 -13.30
C HIS A 633 143.55 110.62 -13.68
N GLU A 634 142.55 111.11 -12.93
CA GLU A 634 141.93 112.43 -13.19
C GLU A 634 142.83 113.58 -12.76
N ILE A 635 143.50 113.48 -11.60
CA ILE A 635 144.53 114.44 -11.16
C ILE A 635 145.60 114.58 -12.24
N ILE A 636 146.12 113.44 -12.72
CA ILE A 636 147.12 113.37 -13.79
C ILE A 636 146.59 113.94 -15.12
N SER A 637 145.30 113.77 -15.43
CA SER A 637 144.68 114.29 -16.66
C SER A 637 144.49 115.80 -16.62
N ARG A 638 144.00 116.36 -15.50
CA ARG A 638 143.81 117.82 -15.34
C ARG A 638 145.14 118.57 -15.31
N LEU A 639 146.16 118.02 -14.64
CA LEU A 639 147.53 118.56 -14.67
C LEU A 639 148.14 118.53 -16.08
N LYS A 640 147.82 117.52 -16.92
CA LYS A 640 148.30 117.45 -18.30
C LYS A 640 147.57 118.39 -19.26
N ALA A 641 146.28 118.64 -19.06
CA ALA A 641 145.46 119.42 -19.99
C ALA A 641 145.61 120.95 -19.85
N LEU A 642 146.00 121.47 -18.68
CA LEU A 642 145.99 122.93 -18.41
C LEU A 642 147.37 123.62 -18.51
N ILE A 643 148.48 122.88 -18.46
CA ILE A 643 149.84 123.45 -18.47
C ILE A 643 150.55 123.28 -19.83
N HIS A 644 150.05 122.40 -20.72
CA HIS A 644 150.66 122.13 -22.02
C HIS A 644 149.72 122.39 -23.20
N ALA A 645 149.60 123.68 -23.55
CA ALA A 645 149.30 124.10 -24.93
C ALA A 645 150.49 123.86 -25.89
N ASN A 646 151.55 123.18 -25.43
CA ASN A 646 152.74 122.82 -26.18
C ASN A 646 153.01 121.31 -26.07
N TYR A 647 153.18 120.68 -27.23
CA TYR A 647 154.17 119.64 -27.55
C TYR A 647 155.21 119.31 -26.45
N HIS A 648 155.61 118.06 -26.18
CA HIS A 648 156.21 117.10 -27.13
C HIS A 648 156.46 115.70 -26.49
N HIS A 649 156.53 114.63 -27.31
CA HIS A 649 157.27 113.35 -27.12
C HIS A 649 156.85 112.41 -25.93
N THR A 650 156.80 111.05 -25.99
CA THR A 650 157.59 109.93 -26.59
C THR A 650 158.98 109.70 -25.97
N PRO A 651 159.51 108.45 -25.85
CA PRO A 651 158.85 107.12 -25.68
C PRO A 651 159.58 106.12 -24.71
N LEU A 652 158.94 104.98 -24.37
CA LEU A 652 159.58 103.68 -23.97
C LEU A 652 160.47 103.71 -22.68
N PRO A 653 161.22 102.65 -22.28
CA PRO A 653 161.02 101.18 -22.33
C PRO A 653 161.36 100.42 -20.98
N CYS A 654 161.38 99.07 -21.00
CA CYS A 654 162.16 98.15 -20.11
C CYS A 654 161.76 97.98 -18.61
N HIS A 655 162.04 96.86 -17.88
CA HIS A 655 162.45 95.47 -18.20
C HIS A 655 162.24 94.51 -16.97
N CYS A 656 161.84 93.24 -17.19
CA CYS A 656 162.02 92.05 -16.28
C CYS A 656 161.32 92.06 -14.87
N ARG A 657 161.09 90.94 -14.14
CA ARG A 657 161.41 89.48 -14.29
C ARG A 657 160.42 88.56 -13.49
N VAL A 658 159.94 87.47 -14.13
CA VAL A 658 159.76 86.04 -13.68
C VAL A 658 159.64 85.70 -12.15
N HIS A 659 158.63 84.96 -11.63
CA HIS A 659 158.32 83.49 -11.70
C HIS A 659 156.80 83.19 -11.43
N HIS A 660 156.10 82.27 -12.12
CA HIS A 660 155.84 80.81 -11.83
C HIS A 660 155.06 80.50 -10.53
N HIS A 661 154.09 79.58 -10.41
CA HIS A 661 153.35 78.59 -11.27
C HIS A 661 152.19 77.98 -10.41
N HIS A 662 151.14 77.23 -10.80
CA HIS A 662 150.44 76.75 -12.03
C HIS A 662 148.90 76.91 -11.80
N MET A 663 147.90 76.72 -12.69
CA MET A 663 147.74 76.21 -14.08
C MET A 663 147.50 74.70 -14.33
N ALA A 664 146.37 74.14 -13.87
CA ALA A 664 145.55 73.10 -14.56
C ALA A 664 144.12 73.02 -13.90
N ALA A 665 142.93 72.91 -14.51
CA ALA A 665 142.39 72.82 -15.89
C ALA A 665 141.57 71.53 -16.13
N VAL A 666 140.40 71.65 -16.79
CA VAL A 666 139.69 70.60 -17.61
C VAL A 666 139.06 69.42 -16.82
N SER A 667 137.85 68.89 -17.11
CA SER A 667 136.85 69.18 -18.17
C SER A 667 135.38 68.88 -17.78
N GLU A 668 134.48 69.19 -18.73
CA GLU A 668 133.19 68.57 -19.14
C GLU A 668 132.52 67.50 -18.22
N ALA A 669 131.21 67.53 -17.91
CA ALA A 669 130.00 67.52 -18.78
C ALA A 669 129.80 66.17 -19.55
N PRO A 670 128.62 65.82 -20.13
CA PRO A 670 127.31 66.51 -20.17
C PRO A 670 126.06 65.57 -20.00
N VAL A 671 124.82 66.09 -20.24
CA VAL A 671 123.68 65.47 -21.01
C VAL A 671 123.09 64.09 -20.56
N SER A 672 121.78 63.73 -20.61
CA SER A 672 120.41 64.30 -20.83
C SER A 672 119.42 63.08 -20.84
N PRO A 673 118.15 63.13 -21.30
CA PRO A 673 117.10 64.17 -21.34
C PRO A 673 115.76 63.74 -20.69
N ALA A 674 114.78 64.65 -20.77
CA ALA A 674 113.36 64.48 -20.43
C ALA A 674 112.58 63.38 -21.19
N LEU A 675 111.36 63.07 -20.71
CA LEU A 675 110.11 63.29 -21.46
C LEU A 675 108.83 63.14 -20.61
N LEU A 676 107.85 64.02 -20.89
CA LEU A 676 106.40 63.89 -20.60
C LEU A 676 105.73 63.13 -21.81
N PRO A 677 104.44 62.69 -21.82
CA PRO A 677 103.31 63.23 -21.04
C PRO A 677 102.19 62.20 -20.65
N SER A 678 101.00 62.75 -20.34
CA SER A 678 99.63 62.20 -20.59
C SER A 678 98.98 61.15 -19.66
N HIS A 679 97.85 61.61 -19.09
CA HIS A 679 96.62 60.91 -18.71
C HIS A 679 96.08 59.89 -19.76
N PRO A 680 95.19 58.91 -19.41
CA PRO A 680 93.94 59.17 -18.67
C PRO A 680 93.34 58.11 -17.70
N ARG A 681 92.27 58.56 -17.03
CA ARG A 681 91.17 57.84 -16.33
C ARG A 681 90.28 57.01 -17.29
N PRO A 682 89.22 56.28 -16.86
CA PRO A 682 88.71 56.00 -15.49
C PRO A 682 88.65 54.45 -15.23
N LYS A 683 87.80 53.75 -14.43
CA LYS A 683 86.57 54.02 -13.63
C LYS A 683 86.48 53.06 -12.39
N THR A 684 85.52 53.34 -11.49
CA THR A 684 84.59 52.44 -10.74
C THR A 684 85.03 51.05 -10.24
N PRO A 685 84.80 50.75 -8.94
CA PRO A 685 83.73 49.83 -8.53
C PRO A 685 82.33 50.42 -8.78
#